data_AF-A0AAV7ZYE9-F1
#
_entry.id   AF-A0AAV7ZYE9-F1
#
_cell.length_a   1.000
_cell.length_b   1.000
_cell.length_c   1.000
_cell.angle_alpha   90.00
_cell.angle_beta   90.00
_cell.angle_gamma   90.00
#
_symmetry.space_group_name_H-M   'P 1'
#
loop_
_entity.id
_entity.type
_entity.pdbx_description
1 polymer ?
#
loop_
_entity_poly.entity_id
_entity_poly.type
_entity_poly.pdbx_seq_one_letter_code
_entity_poly.pdbx_strand_id
1 'polypeptide(L)'
;MLSSILSTQLKQRSASMVTSPFTKFVKKKFTDVPKKDVTMFGSKKTTIRWLLDFEKDKMPNFALRRFEIQPGGSIGLHSHPQEHEIYVISGESCVITNGEDQKVVAKGGDVLYVPSNEPHDYYNNGTDTFTFLCLLLNVFKVLERCPQDNETIALSFNNIPLGDLNAKRIIQVLSANPLITKLSLRNTKITKQSAEQLSEFLKTKHSLQEVDLSQNRIGISGVRTICDAISLRPIITGLYLNDCKIGNDGAIVLSDLLETCLTLENLEICKNKVGKRGMSFIVEALRENYSLVSLRVEKNSGILKEDFNQARRYVERNSAVSEVLDQIISNTCHPSYKYRMHNFSKSVRGIDMLLGKKQQMMESQKDNSRLVQIFEETGKRAKKDNIVDSKVEKGKWRVGFAEMMGRRETQEDVLVIKENWFDFTTIDSIWAINSGFWDHNSIKKRVKGKYEEQEEEEEKIFQETIVKGELRNIEIENSDFFGLFDGHGGREASEHVGNILPLKIKEKINNGMKIEKAIHDSFVELHHEMLHWCLYSGTTAVLIIILGNFVWVVNLGDSNAVLCRNGYAVGLTTPQKPNDKEEKKRIEESGGYVKDGRVNGMLAVSRAFGDGYLKNVISAEPQINNFQLSSADSFIILACDGVWDVLSEEKAVEIVSGEIDPQKAAKRLRDEAYSQGSTDNISVIIIFLD
;
A
#
# COMPACT_ATOMS: atom_id res chain seq x y z
N MET A 1 -15.36 -15.15 -29.47
CA MET A 1 -14.45 -15.83 -28.50
C MET A 1 -14.86 -15.67 -27.02
N LEU A 2 -15.36 -14.50 -26.59
CA LEU A 2 -15.81 -14.25 -25.21
C LEU A 2 -17.08 -15.00 -24.77
N SER A 3 -17.92 -15.49 -25.71
CA SER A 3 -19.04 -16.37 -25.35
C SER A 3 -18.57 -17.73 -24.81
N SER A 4 -17.39 -18.20 -25.21
CA SER A 4 -16.79 -19.44 -24.68
C SER A 4 -16.30 -19.27 -23.23
N ILE A 5 -15.86 -18.05 -22.88
CA ILE A 5 -15.40 -17.68 -21.54
C ILE A 5 -16.57 -17.79 -20.54
N LEU A 6 -17.78 -17.36 -20.94
CA LEU A 6 -18.99 -17.49 -20.11
C LEU A 6 -19.45 -18.94 -19.94
N SER A 7 -19.28 -19.79 -20.95
CA SER A 7 -19.75 -21.19 -20.89
C SER A 7 -18.89 -22.12 -20.02
N THR A 8 -17.62 -21.77 -19.80
CA THR A 8 -16.66 -22.65 -19.09
C THR A 8 -16.57 -22.30 -17.60
N GLN A 9 -16.96 -21.09 -17.18
CA GLN A 9 -16.91 -20.66 -15.78
C GLN A 9 -18.21 -20.88 -14.98
N LEU A 10 -19.34 -21.24 -15.62
CA LEU A 10 -20.64 -21.45 -14.95
C LEU A 10 -20.87 -22.90 -14.45
N LYS A 11 -19.84 -23.74 -14.33
CA LYS A 11 -19.96 -25.15 -13.87
C LYS A 11 -19.74 -25.39 -12.37
N GLN A 12 -19.79 -24.35 -11.53
CA GLN A 12 -20.08 -24.51 -10.10
C GLN A 12 -21.31 -23.66 -9.71
N ARG A 13 -22.46 -24.27 -10.00
CA ARG A 13 -23.83 -24.13 -9.44
C ARG A 13 -24.42 -22.74 -9.14
N SER A 14 -25.36 -22.39 -10.03
CA SER A 14 -26.73 -21.90 -9.78
C SER A 14 -26.92 -20.62 -8.94
N ALA A 15 -26.75 -19.46 -9.59
CA ALA A 15 -27.47 -18.24 -9.22
C ALA A 15 -28.55 -17.97 -10.27
N SER A 16 -29.78 -17.80 -9.79
CA SER A 16 -30.99 -17.46 -10.53
C SER A 16 -30.80 -16.25 -11.42
N MET A 17 -31.39 -16.29 -12.62
CA MET A 17 -31.46 -15.19 -13.58
C MET A 17 -31.84 -13.86 -12.92
N VAL A 18 -30.86 -12.99 -12.70
CA VAL A 18 -31.10 -11.57 -12.42
C VAL A 18 -31.68 -10.96 -13.69
N THR A 19 -32.98 -10.70 -13.65
CA THR A 19 -33.70 -10.01 -14.72
C THR A 19 -33.09 -8.63 -14.95
N SER A 20 -32.52 -8.42 -16.14
CA SER A 20 -31.96 -7.15 -16.60
C SER A 20 -32.96 -6.00 -16.42
N PRO A 21 -32.53 -4.78 -16.04
CA PRO A 21 -33.38 -3.60 -16.17
C PRO A 21 -33.75 -3.47 -17.66
N PHE A 22 -35.04 -3.45 -17.96
CA PHE A 22 -35.56 -3.46 -19.31
C PHE A 22 -34.97 -2.30 -20.15
N THR A 23 -34.24 -2.63 -21.21
CA THR A 23 -33.94 -1.67 -22.27
C THR A 23 -35.27 -1.36 -22.97
N LYS A 24 -35.69 -0.08 -22.98
CA LYS A 24 -36.91 0.36 -23.66
C LYS A 24 -36.84 -0.05 -25.14
N PHE A 25 -37.95 -0.52 -25.72
CA PHE A 25 -38.01 -0.87 -27.14
C PHE A 25 -37.61 0.34 -28.01
N VAL A 26 -36.59 0.18 -28.86
CA VAL A 26 -36.08 1.24 -29.74
C VAL A 26 -36.54 0.99 -31.17
N LYS A 27 -37.28 1.94 -31.75
CA LYS A 27 -37.67 1.96 -33.16
C LYS A 27 -37.26 3.29 -33.77
N LYS A 28 -36.49 3.24 -34.86
CA LYS A 28 -36.11 4.40 -35.67
C LYS A 28 -35.91 4.02 -37.12
N LYS A 29 -36.10 4.95 -38.05
CA LYS A 29 -35.69 4.75 -39.45
C LYS A 29 -34.23 5.13 -39.59
N PHE A 30 -33.47 4.36 -40.36
CA PHE A 30 -32.03 4.61 -40.54
C PHE A 30 -31.75 5.97 -41.19
N THR A 31 -32.70 6.47 -41.99
CA THR A 31 -32.64 7.79 -42.65
C THR A 31 -32.61 8.94 -41.66
N ASP A 32 -33.18 8.74 -40.47
CA ASP A 32 -33.29 9.76 -39.43
C ASP A 32 -32.02 9.80 -38.56
N VAL A 33 -31.12 8.82 -38.73
CA VAL A 33 -29.83 8.75 -38.03
C VAL A 33 -28.81 9.62 -38.77
N PRO A 34 -28.14 10.57 -38.08
CA PRO A 34 -27.17 11.46 -38.70
C PRO A 34 -26.07 10.69 -39.44
N LYS A 35 -25.85 11.05 -40.71
CA LYS A 35 -24.72 10.60 -41.51
C LYS A 35 -23.49 11.43 -41.13
N LYS A 36 -22.37 10.77 -40.84
CA LYS A 36 -21.09 11.40 -40.54
C LYS A 36 -19.99 10.85 -41.43
N ASP A 37 -18.99 11.65 -41.75
CA ASP A 37 -17.79 11.16 -42.43
C ASP A 37 -16.95 10.28 -41.50
N VAL A 38 -16.30 9.26 -42.07
CA VAL A 38 -15.32 8.45 -41.36
C VAL A 38 -13.98 9.20 -41.33
N THR A 39 -13.52 9.56 -40.13
CA THR A 39 -12.33 10.40 -39.92
C THR A 39 -11.03 9.61 -39.76
N MET A 40 -11.08 8.29 -39.90
CA MET A 40 -9.91 7.42 -39.74
C MET A 40 -8.88 7.64 -40.87
N PHE A 41 -7.60 7.65 -40.52
CA PHE A 41 -6.49 7.83 -41.45
C PHE A 41 -6.59 6.88 -42.66
N GLY A 42 -6.43 7.42 -43.88
CA GLY A 42 -6.57 6.66 -45.12
C GLY A 42 -8.01 6.41 -45.61
N SER A 43 -9.03 6.84 -44.87
CA SER A 43 -10.42 6.74 -45.30
C SER A 43 -10.81 7.89 -46.21
N LYS A 44 -11.51 7.61 -47.32
CA LYS A 44 -11.95 8.60 -48.31
C LYS A 44 -13.35 8.30 -48.77
N LYS A 45 -14.17 9.34 -48.98
CA LYS A 45 -15.56 9.23 -49.48
C LYS A 45 -16.41 8.17 -48.76
N THR A 46 -16.18 8.01 -47.47
CA THR A 46 -16.84 7.01 -46.64
C THR A 46 -17.61 7.67 -45.51
N THR A 47 -18.84 7.22 -45.31
CA THR A 47 -19.73 7.72 -44.28
C THR A 47 -20.24 6.61 -43.38
N ILE A 48 -20.59 6.96 -42.14
CA ILE A 48 -21.08 6.05 -41.11
C ILE A 48 -22.36 6.60 -40.46
N ARG A 49 -23.27 5.68 -40.11
CA ARG A 49 -24.42 5.91 -39.22
C ARG A 49 -24.39 4.92 -38.06
N TRP A 50 -24.57 5.42 -36.84
CA TRP A 50 -24.73 4.60 -35.64
C TRP A 50 -26.21 4.25 -35.45
N LEU A 51 -26.63 3.16 -36.10
CA LEU A 51 -28.02 2.73 -36.14
C LEU A 51 -28.52 2.17 -34.82
N LEU A 52 -27.68 1.65 -33.95
CA LEU A 52 -27.99 1.37 -32.55
C LEU A 52 -26.71 1.65 -31.77
N ASP A 53 -26.77 2.64 -30.89
CA ASP A 53 -25.62 3.21 -30.20
C ASP A 53 -25.62 2.80 -28.72
N PHE A 54 -24.43 2.51 -28.18
CA PHE A 54 -24.29 2.04 -26.80
C PHE A 54 -24.73 3.07 -25.77
N GLU A 55 -24.49 4.36 -26.03
CA GLU A 55 -24.73 5.45 -25.10
C GLU A 55 -26.08 6.10 -25.38
N LYS A 56 -26.32 6.51 -26.63
CA LYS A 56 -27.54 7.25 -26.99
C LYS A 56 -28.79 6.39 -26.90
N ASP A 57 -28.72 5.17 -27.41
CA ASP A 57 -29.85 4.24 -27.39
C ASP A 57 -29.79 3.29 -26.19
N LYS A 58 -28.77 3.41 -25.32
CA LYS A 58 -28.54 2.57 -24.14
C LYS A 58 -28.45 1.07 -24.47
N MET A 59 -27.89 0.71 -25.63
CA MET A 59 -27.78 -0.70 -26.02
C MET A 59 -26.88 -1.50 -25.06
N PRO A 60 -27.36 -2.66 -24.58
CA PRO A 60 -26.64 -3.42 -23.55
C PRO A 60 -25.49 -4.25 -24.10
N ASN A 61 -25.68 -4.87 -25.26
CA ASN A 61 -24.80 -5.94 -25.75
C ASN A 61 -24.21 -5.65 -27.12
N PHE A 62 -24.98 -5.03 -28.03
CA PHE A 62 -24.55 -4.83 -29.40
C PHE A 62 -24.84 -3.41 -29.89
N ALA A 63 -23.90 -2.83 -30.63
CA ALA A 63 -24.14 -1.64 -31.44
C ALA A 63 -24.25 -2.06 -32.90
N LEU A 64 -25.14 -1.40 -33.64
CA LEU A 64 -25.32 -1.62 -35.07
C LEU A 64 -24.89 -0.36 -35.81
N ARG A 65 -24.00 -0.52 -36.77
CA ARG A 65 -23.51 0.57 -37.61
C ARG A 65 -23.79 0.27 -39.07
N ARG A 66 -23.98 1.33 -39.86
CA ARG A 66 -24.10 1.25 -41.32
C ARG A 66 -23.01 2.11 -41.95
N PHE A 67 -22.24 1.50 -42.83
CA PHE A 67 -21.20 2.17 -43.62
C PHE A 67 -21.65 2.31 -45.07
N GLU A 68 -21.25 3.41 -45.70
CA GLU A 68 -21.48 3.71 -47.11
C GLU A 68 -20.20 4.28 -47.70
N ILE A 69 -19.54 3.51 -48.55
CA ILE A 69 -18.30 3.86 -49.27
C ILE A 69 -18.67 4.19 -50.70
N GLN A 70 -18.51 5.44 -51.12
CA GLN A 70 -18.78 5.84 -52.52
C GLN A 70 -17.73 5.26 -53.48
N PRO A 71 -17.98 5.24 -54.81
CA PRO A 71 -16.99 4.82 -55.80
C PRO A 71 -15.63 5.53 -55.66
N GLY A 72 -14.56 4.72 -55.63
CA GLY A 72 -13.19 5.17 -55.36
C GLY A 72 -12.93 5.59 -53.92
N GLY A 73 -13.87 5.33 -53.01
CA GLY A 73 -13.74 5.52 -51.58
C GLY A 73 -13.07 4.34 -50.88
N SER A 74 -12.63 4.58 -49.64
CA SER A 74 -11.93 3.61 -48.82
C SER A 74 -12.20 3.78 -47.34
N ILE A 75 -11.99 2.71 -46.60
CA ILE A 75 -11.66 2.71 -45.18
C ILE A 75 -10.22 2.22 -45.11
N GLY A 76 -9.31 3.07 -44.62
CA GLY A 76 -7.87 2.77 -44.62
C GLY A 76 -7.51 1.52 -43.79
N LEU A 77 -6.34 0.95 -44.06
CA LEU A 77 -5.80 -0.20 -43.32
C LEU A 77 -5.72 0.11 -41.83
N HIS A 78 -6.39 -0.71 -41.04
CA HIS A 78 -6.44 -0.56 -39.59
C HIS A 78 -6.61 -1.93 -38.91
N SER A 79 -6.34 -1.97 -37.61
CA SER A 79 -6.65 -3.11 -36.76
C SER A 79 -7.15 -2.59 -35.42
N HIS A 80 -8.04 -3.34 -34.80
CA HIS A 80 -8.57 -3.01 -33.48
C HIS A 80 -9.14 -4.27 -32.81
N PRO A 81 -9.27 -4.29 -31.48
CA PRO A 81 -9.63 -5.49 -30.72
C PRO A 81 -11.08 -5.93 -30.90
N GLN A 82 -11.97 -5.09 -31.42
CA GLN A 82 -13.34 -5.48 -31.71
C GLN A 82 -13.37 -6.41 -32.92
N GLU A 83 -14.01 -7.58 -32.78
CA GLU A 83 -14.38 -8.39 -33.94
C GLU A 83 -15.51 -7.69 -34.71
N HIS A 84 -15.50 -7.83 -36.04
CA HIS A 84 -16.58 -7.32 -36.87
C HIS A 84 -17.39 -8.47 -37.46
N GLU A 85 -18.70 -8.43 -37.23
CA GLU A 85 -19.67 -9.25 -37.95
C GLU A 85 -20.38 -8.35 -38.96
N ILE A 86 -20.15 -8.62 -40.24
CA ILE A 86 -20.56 -7.74 -41.34
C ILE A 86 -21.54 -8.45 -42.25
N TYR A 87 -22.61 -7.74 -42.61
CA TYR A 87 -23.53 -8.12 -43.67
C TYR A 87 -23.51 -7.06 -44.77
N VAL A 88 -23.15 -7.44 -45.99
CA VAL A 88 -23.09 -6.53 -47.13
C VAL A 88 -24.50 -6.35 -47.71
N ILE A 89 -24.97 -5.11 -47.72
CA ILE A 89 -26.29 -4.76 -48.26
C ILE A 89 -26.22 -4.66 -49.79
N SER A 90 -25.25 -3.92 -50.33
CA SER A 90 -25.17 -3.63 -51.77
C SER A 90 -23.79 -3.15 -52.19
N GLY A 91 -23.53 -3.18 -53.49
CA GLY A 91 -22.25 -2.78 -54.09
C GLY A 91 -21.19 -3.87 -53.95
N GLU A 92 -19.97 -3.55 -54.36
CA GLU A 92 -18.81 -4.43 -54.31
C GLU A 92 -17.61 -3.69 -53.71
N SER A 93 -16.80 -4.38 -52.91
CA SER A 93 -15.55 -3.86 -52.38
C SER A 93 -14.48 -4.93 -52.31
N CYS A 94 -13.24 -4.54 -52.61
CA CYS A 94 -12.08 -5.32 -52.24
C CYS A 94 -11.79 -5.11 -50.75
N VAL A 95 -11.75 -6.20 -50.00
CA VAL A 95 -11.37 -6.25 -48.58
C VAL A 95 -10.01 -6.90 -48.49
N ILE A 96 -9.02 -6.20 -47.94
CA ILE A 96 -7.70 -6.77 -47.68
C ILE A 96 -7.65 -7.23 -46.22
N THR A 97 -7.17 -8.44 -45.97
CA THR A 97 -6.91 -9.01 -44.63
C THR A 97 -5.50 -9.62 -44.60
N ASN A 98 -4.90 -9.83 -43.41
CA ASN A 98 -3.57 -10.45 -43.25
C ASN A 98 -2.40 -9.77 -44.00
N GLY A 99 -2.34 -8.43 -44.06
CA GLY A 99 -1.17 -7.71 -44.59
C GLY A 99 -0.86 -8.06 -46.05
N GLU A 100 -1.57 -7.41 -46.99
CA GLU A 100 -1.41 -7.52 -48.46
C GLU A 100 -1.59 -8.92 -49.12
N ASP A 101 -1.50 -10.03 -48.38
CA ASP A 101 -1.51 -11.39 -48.93
C ASP A 101 -2.91 -11.98 -49.20
N GLN A 102 -3.97 -11.45 -48.59
CA GLN A 102 -5.36 -11.90 -48.84
C GLN A 102 -6.27 -10.76 -49.27
N LYS A 103 -6.69 -10.79 -50.54
CA LYS A 103 -7.71 -9.90 -51.12
C LYS A 103 -8.99 -10.69 -51.35
N VAL A 104 -10.07 -10.29 -50.70
CA VAL A 104 -11.40 -10.89 -50.85
C VAL A 104 -12.33 -9.86 -51.47
N VAL A 105 -13.07 -10.26 -52.50
CA VAL A 105 -14.13 -9.43 -53.08
C VAL A 105 -15.41 -9.69 -52.29
N ALA A 106 -15.97 -8.64 -51.69
CA ALA A 106 -17.22 -8.66 -50.96
C ALA A 106 -18.32 -7.96 -51.76
N LYS A 107 -19.46 -8.60 -51.95
CA LYS A 107 -20.61 -8.10 -52.72
C LYS A 107 -21.92 -8.23 -51.94
N GLY A 108 -22.96 -7.56 -52.42
CA GLY A 108 -24.30 -7.61 -51.82
C GLY A 108 -24.78 -9.03 -51.52
N GLY A 109 -25.17 -9.28 -50.26
CA GLY A 109 -25.57 -10.59 -49.75
C GLY A 109 -24.46 -11.36 -49.01
N ASP A 110 -23.20 -10.94 -49.12
CA ASP A 110 -22.09 -11.61 -48.44
C ASP A 110 -22.07 -11.32 -46.92
N VAL A 111 -21.54 -12.28 -46.17
CA VAL A 111 -21.28 -12.16 -44.73
C VAL A 111 -19.78 -12.25 -44.51
N LEU A 112 -19.23 -11.30 -43.74
CA LEU A 112 -17.82 -11.27 -43.39
C LEU A 112 -17.63 -11.32 -41.89
N TYR A 113 -16.63 -12.07 -41.46
CA TYR A 113 -16.11 -12.05 -40.10
C TYR A 113 -14.68 -11.55 -40.13
N VAL A 114 -14.42 -10.43 -39.45
CA VAL A 114 -13.06 -9.90 -39.26
C VAL A 114 -12.66 -10.17 -37.81
N PRO A 115 -11.68 -11.06 -37.57
CA PRO A 115 -11.23 -11.38 -36.22
C PRO A 115 -10.67 -10.18 -35.46
N SER A 116 -10.67 -10.29 -34.13
CA SER A 116 -10.03 -9.31 -33.24
C SER A 116 -8.57 -9.06 -33.63
N ASN A 117 -8.19 -7.78 -33.76
CA ASN A 117 -6.86 -7.30 -34.14
C ASN A 117 -6.36 -7.74 -35.52
N GLU A 118 -7.21 -8.30 -36.38
CA GLU A 118 -6.86 -8.60 -37.77
C GLU A 118 -6.68 -7.27 -38.54
N PRO A 119 -5.52 -7.00 -39.16
CA PRO A 119 -5.36 -5.85 -40.04
C PRO A 119 -6.28 -5.97 -41.25
N HIS A 120 -7.09 -4.94 -41.50
CA HIS A 120 -8.03 -4.95 -42.59
C HIS A 120 -8.30 -3.57 -43.19
N ASP A 121 -8.67 -3.55 -44.46
CA ASP A 121 -9.12 -2.36 -45.18
C ASP A 121 -10.34 -2.66 -46.08
N TYR A 122 -10.96 -1.60 -46.59
CA TYR A 122 -12.03 -1.72 -47.57
C TYR A 122 -11.80 -0.69 -48.67
N TYR A 123 -11.83 -1.14 -49.92
CA TYR A 123 -11.73 -0.27 -51.08
C TYR A 123 -12.91 -0.53 -52.01
N ASN A 124 -13.70 0.50 -52.30
CA ASN A 124 -14.77 0.40 -53.28
C ASN A 124 -14.20 0.66 -54.68
N ASN A 125 -13.90 -0.43 -55.39
CA ASN A 125 -13.48 -0.47 -56.79
C ASN A 125 -14.66 -0.61 -57.77
N GLY A 126 -15.89 -0.70 -57.27
CA GLY A 126 -17.11 -0.80 -58.07
C GLY A 126 -17.66 0.55 -58.52
N THR A 127 -18.73 0.49 -59.31
CA THR A 127 -19.46 1.67 -59.81
C THR A 127 -20.56 2.15 -58.87
N ASP A 128 -21.06 1.25 -58.01
CA ASP A 128 -22.12 1.54 -57.04
C ASP A 128 -21.56 1.80 -55.64
N THR A 129 -22.38 2.42 -54.78
CA THR A 129 -21.99 2.64 -53.37
C THR A 129 -21.97 1.31 -52.61
N PHE A 130 -20.80 0.91 -52.13
CA PHE A 130 -20.64 -0.24 -51.25
C PHE A 130 -21.22 0.08 -49.86
N THR A 131 -22.23 -0.69 -49.47
CA THR A 131 -22.99 -0.48 -48.25
C THR A 131 -23.01 -1.75 -47.42
N PHE A 132 -22.69 -1.65 -46.14
CA PHE A 132 -22.74 -2.80 -45.24
C PHE A 132 -23.18 -2.42 -43.82
N LEU A 133 -23.72 -3.42 -43.12
CA LEU A 133 -23.97 -3.36 -41.68
C LEU A 133 -22.80 -3.99 -40.95
N CYS A 134 -22.46 -3.40 -39.80
CA CYS A 134 -21.40 -3.89 -38.93
C CYS A 134 -21.93 -3.92 -37.49
N LEU A 135 -21.96 -5.12 -36.91
CA LEU A 135 -22.34 -5.36 -35.52
C LEU A 135 -21.10 -5.31 -34.63
N LEU A 136 -21.18 -4.56 -33.53
CA LEU A 136 -20.12 -4.48 -32.52
C LEU A 136 -20.61 -5.05 -31.20
N LEU A 137 -19.82 -5.94 -30.60
CA LEU A 137 -20.05 -6.44 -29.25
C LEU A 137 -19.55 -5.44 -28.18
N ASN A 138 -20.37 -5.15 -27.17
CA ASN A 138 -19.97 -4.42 -25.97
C ASN A 138 -19.36 -5.36 -24.93
N VAL A 139 -18.07 -5.65 -25.09
CA VAL A 139 -17.34 -6.53 -24.16
C VAL A 139 -17.19 -5.96 -22.75
N PHE A 140 -17.42 -4.66 -22.55
CA PHE A 140 -17.24 -3.98 -21.26
C PHE A 140 -18.50 -3.98 -20.38
N LYS A 141 -19.71 -3.93 -20.96
CA LYS A 141 -20.99 -4.02 -20.19
C LYS A 141 -21.25 -5.41 -19.58
N VAL A 142 -20.59 -6.46 -20.06
CA VAL A 142 -20.65 -7.79 -19.43
C VAL A 142 -19.93 -7.78 -18.07
N LEU A 143 -18.84 -7.02 -17.95
CA LEU A 143 -18.10 -6.86 -16.69
C LEU A 143 -18.87 -6.01 -15.66
N GLU A 144 -19.68 -5.03 -16.12
CA GLU A 144 -20.63 -4.27 -15.29
C GLU A 144 -21.79 -5.13 -14.74
N ARG A 145 -22.01 -6.32 -15.30
CA ARG A 145 -23.07 -7.27 -14.92
C ARG A 145 -22.57 -8.49 -14.15
N CYS A 146 -21.31 -8.46 -13.70
CA CYS A 146 -20.81 -9.49 -12.79
C CYS A 146 -21.76 -9.60 -11.57
N PRO A 147 -22.11 -10.82 -11.13
CA PRO A 147 -23.01 -11.03 -10.00
C PRO A 147 -22.60 -10.17 -8.79
N GLN A 148 -23.57 -9.53 -8.15
CA GLN A 148 -23.36 -8.78 -6.89
C GLN A 148 -23.56 -9.68 -5.66
N ASP A 149 -23.70 -10.98 -5.88
CA ASP A 149 -23.92 -11.97 -4.84
C ASP A 149 -22.58 -12.21 -4.12
N ASN A 150 -22.62 -12.43 -2.80
CA ASN A 150 -21.52 -12.38 -1.80
C ASN A 150 -20.28 -13.30 -2.03
N GLU A 151 -20.06 -13.84 -3.22
CA GLU A 151 -18.94 -14.73 -3.53
C GLU A 151 -17.80 -14.00 -4.28
N THR A 152 -16.57 -14.34 -3.93
CA THR A 152 -15.35 -13.76 -4.48
C THR A 152 -15.23 -14.01 -5.99
N ILE A 153 -14.95 -12.97 -6.79
CA ILE A 153 -14.89 -13.08 -8.25
C ILE A 153 -13.44 -13.22 -8.74
N ALA A 154 -13.15 -14.29 -9.49
CA ALA A 154 -11.88 -14.50 -10.17
C ALA A 154 -12.03 -14.26 -11.69
N LEU A 155 -11.36 -13.23 -12.21
CA LEU A 155 -11.39 -12.84 -13.62
C LEU A 155 -10.09 -13.22 -14.34
N SER A 156 -10.22 -13.84 -15.50
CA SER A 156 -9.08 -14.22 -16.34
C SER A 156 -9.27 -13.76 -17.78
N PHE A 157 -8.26 -13.05 -18.30
CA PHE A 157 -8.17 -12.60 -19.68
C PHE A 157 -7.03 -13.30 -20.44
N ASN A 158 -6.68 -14.50 -19.99
CA ASN A 158 -5.44 -15.14 -20.42
C ASN A 158 -5.39 -15.44 -21.91
N ASN A 159 -4.23 -15.22 -22.51
CA ASN A 159 -3.97 -15.42 -23.94
C ASN A 159 -4.80 -14.53 -24.88
N ILE A 160 -5.37 -13.43 -24.36
CA ILE A 160 -6.05 -12.43 -25.17
C ILE A 160 -5.09 -11.26 -25.38
N PRO A 161 -4.67 -10.94 -26.62
CA PRO A 161 -3.74 -9.85 -26.89
C PRO A 161 -4.40 -8.48 -26.69
N LEU A 162 -4.64 -8.10 -25.44
CA LEU A 162 -5.26 -6.85 -25.04
C LEU A 162 -4.39 -5.66 -25.49
N GLY A 163 -3.08 -5.74 -25.25
CA GLY A 163 -2.21 -4.56 -25.32
C GLY A 163 -2.59 -3.49 -24.29
N ASP A 164 -1.75 -2.46 -24.16
CA ASP A 164 -1.85 -1.54 -23.03
C ASP A 164 -3.15 -0.70 -23.02
N LEU A 165 -3.66 -0.35 -24.21
CA LEU A 165 -4.88 0.45 -24.34
C LEU A 165 -6.12 -0.29 -23.83
N ASN A 166 -6.26 -1.58 -24.15
CA ASN A 166 -7.44 -2.34 -23.73
C ASN A 166 -7.33 -2.80 -22.28
N ALA A 167 -6.13 -3.12 -21.82
CA ALA A 167 -5.87 -3.37 -20.41
C ALA A 167 -6.29 -2.16 -19.55
N LYS A 168 -5.96 -0.92 -19.98
CA LYS A 168 -6.43 0.31 -19.32
C LYS A 168 -7.95 0.34 -19.16
N ARG A 169 -8.68 0.07 -20.25
CA ARG A 169 -10.14 0.12 -20.27
C ARG A 169 -10.76 -0.97 -19.40
N ILE A 170 -10.18 -2.17 -19.42
CA ILE A 170 -10.59 -3.26 -18.53
C ILE A 170 -10.40 -2.81 -17.08
N ILE A 171 -9.19 -2.37 -16.71
CA ILE A 171 -8.88 -1.92 -15.36
C ILE A 171 -9.86 -0.83 -14.88
N GLN A 172 -10.16 0.17 -15.71
CA GLN A 172 -11.14 1.22 -15.40
C GLN A 172 -12.53 0.67 -15.10
N VAL A 173 -12.99 -0.32 -15.86
CA VAL A 173 -14.29 -0.97 -15.63
C VAL A 173 -14.26 -1.83 -14.36
N LEU A 174 -13.15 -2.53 -14.11
CA LEU A 174 -12.99 -3.36 -12.91
C LEU A 174 -12.90 -2.53 -11.63
N SER A 175 -12.46 -1.26 -11.69
CA SER A 175 -12.40 -0.36 -10.52
C SER A 175 -13.75 -0.27 -9.80
N ALA A 176 -14.87 -0.27 -10.53
CA ALA A 176 -16.20 -0.12 -9.96
C ALA A 176 -16.77 -1.36 -9.23
N ASN A 177 -16.16 -2.55 -9.39
CA ASN A 177 -16.74 -3.80 -8.87
C ASN A 177 -16.10 -4.24 -7.54
N PRO A 178 -16.77 -4.12 -6.37
CA PRO A 178 -16.12 -4.38 -5.09
C PRO A 178 -15.74 -5.86 -4.83
N LEU A 179 -16.20 -6.82 -5.63
CA LEU A 179 -16.10 -8.26 -5.33
C LEU A 179 -14.94 -9.00 -6.03
N ILE A 180 -14.17 -8.31 -6.87
CA ILE A 180 -13.06 -8.94 -7.61
C ILE A 180 -11.88 -9.22 -6.68
N THR A 181 -11.55 -10.50 -6.53
CA THR A 181 -10.44 -10.97 -5.68
C THR A 181 -9.26 -11.52 -6.46
N LYS A 182 -9.47 -12.00 -7.69
CA LYS A 182 -8.36 -12.50 -8.54
C LYS A 182 -8.44 -11.90 -9.93
N LEU A 183 -7.30 -11.44 -10.44
CA LEU A 183 -7.17 -10.91 -11.80
C LEU A 183 -5.97 -11.55 -12.50
N SER A 184 -6.23 -12.25 -13.60
CA SER A 184 -5.19 -12.84 -14.43
C SER A 184 -5.20 -12.18 -15.82
N LEU A 185 -4.07 -11.56 -16.17
CA LEU A 185 -3.76 -10.92 -17.45
C LEU A 185 -2.62 -11.66 -18.14
N ARG A 186 -2.50 -12.97 -17.95
CA ARG A 186 -1.37 -13.76 -18.46
C ARG A 186 -1.36 -13.79 -19.98
N ASN A 187 -0.19 -13.56 -20.58
CA ASN A 187 -0.01 -13.56 -22.03
C ASN A 187 -1.01 -12.64 -22.75
N THR A 188 -1.10 -11.38 -22.32
CA THR A 188 -2.03 -10.39 -22.87
C THR A 188 -1.39 -9.27 -23.68
N LYS A 189 -0.08 -9.41 -23.96
CA LYS A 189 0.74 -8.39 -24.65
C LYS A 189 0.80 -7.04 -23.93
N ILE A 190 0.60 -7.02 -22.61
CA ILE A 190 0.79 -5.82 -21.80
C ILE A 190 2.27 -5.54 -21.55
N THR A 191 2.60 -4.27 -21.33
CA THR A 191 3.96 -3.77 -21.11
C THR A 191 4.03 -3.00 -19.78
N LYS A 192 5.17 -2.32 -19.52
CA LYS A 192 5.33 -1.45 -18.36
C LYS A 192 4.23 -0.38 -18.23
N GLN A 193 3.66 0.08 -19.36
CA GLN A 193 2.62 1.12 -19.34
C GLN A 193 1.33 0.63 -18.67
N SER A 194 0.95 -0.64 -18.91
CA SER A 194 -0.17 -1.23 -18.17
C SER A 194 0.18 -1.62 -16.75
N ALA A 195 1.46 -1.91 -16.43
CA ALA A 195 1.88 -2.13 -15.05
C ALA A 195 1.70 -0.86 -14.19
N GLU A 196 1.99 0.33 -14.73
CA GLU A 196 1.73 1.64 -14.09
C GLU A 196 0.23 1.89 -13.87
N GLN A 197 -0.61 1.49 -14.83
CA GLN A 197 -2.07 1.60 -14.66
C GLN A 197 -2.59 0.61 -13.63
N LEU A 198 -2.05 -0.61 -13.63
CA LEU A 198 -2.40 -1.63 -12.68
C LEU A 198 -1.94 -1.26 -11.27
N SER A 199 -0.79 -0.60 -11.10
CA SER A 199 -0.37 -0.11 -9.79
C SER A 199 -1.34 0.92 -9.23
N GLU A 200 -1.86 1.82 -10.06
CA GLU A 200 -2.85 2.80 -9.61
C GLU A 200 -4.18 2.14 -9.24
N PHE A 201 -4.54 1.09 -9.97
CA PHE A 201 -5.66 0.23 -9.61
C PHE A 201 -5.43 -0.50 -8.29
N LEU A 202 -4.25 -1.08 -8.06
CA LEU A 202 -3.91 -1.76 -6.81
C LEU A 202 -3.96 -0.82 -5.60
N LYS A 203 -3.53 0.43 -5.76
CA LYS A 203 -3.64 1.46 -4.71
C LYS A 203 -5.08 1.77 -4.32
N THR A 204 -6.05 1.57 -5.20
CA THR A 204 -7.47 1.91 -4.96
C THR A 204 -8.36 0.68 -4.75
N LYS A 205 -7.90 -0.51 -5.15
CA LYS A 205 -8.68 -1.74 -5.11
C LYS A 205 -8.45 -2.53 -3.83
N HIS A 206 -9.46 -2.54 -2.96
CA HIS A 206 -9.35 -3.18 -1.63
C HIS A 206 -9.65 -4.68 -1.60
N SER A 207 -10.28 -5.24 -2.64
CA SER A 207 -10.70 -6.64 -2.64
C SER A 207 -9.76 -7.59 -3.37
N LEU A 208 -8.82 -7.06 -4.14
CA LEU A 208 -7.94 -7.89 -4.97
C LEU A 208 -6.87 -8.56 -4.11
N GLN A 209 -6.79 -9.88 -4.20
CA GLN A 209 -5.87 -10.76 -3.45
C GLN A 209 -4.82 -11.40 -4.36
N GLU A 210 -5.17 -11.74 -5.61
CA GLU A 210 -4.24 -12.39 -6.53
C GLU A 210 -4.14 -11.67 -7.87
N VAL A 211 -2.90 -11.50 -8.34
CA VAL A 211 -2.60 -10.88 -9.63
C VAL A 211 -1.62 -11.75 -10.42
N ASP A 212 -2.05 -12.19 -11.60
CA ASP A 212 -1.20 -12.93 -12.53
C ASP A 212 -0.91 -12.10 -13.79
N LEU A 213 0.35 -11.74 -13.97
CA LEU A 213 0.86 -10.97 -15.11
C LEU A 213 1.85 -11.78 -15.93
N SER A 214 1.91 -13.09 -15.74
CA SER A 214 2.86 -13.97 -16.39
C SER A 214 2.83 -13.82 -17.93
N GLN A 215 3.95 -14.08 -18.60
CA GLN A 215 4.10 -14.07 -20.06
C GLN A 215 3.82 -12.71 -20.70
N ASN A 216 4.13 -11.63 -19.99
CA ASN A 216 4.04 -10.27 -20.51
C ASN A 216 5.42 -9.59 -20.50
N ARG A 217 5.57 -8.45 -21.19
CA ARG A 217 6.87 -7.75 -21.25
C ARG A 217 6.86 -6.51 -20.35
N ILE A 218 6.51 -6.71 -19.08
CA ILE A 218 6.44 -5.63 -18.09
C ILE A 218 7.83 -5.14 -17.65
N GLY A 219 8.83 -6.02 -17.64
CA GLY A 219 10.21 -5.69 -17.28
C GLY A 219 10.39 -5.23 -15.82
N ILE A 220 11.61 -4.82 -15.48
CA ILE A 220 11.99 -4.38 -14.12
C ILE A 220 11.16 -3.18 -13.66
N SER A 221 10.96 -2.18 -14.54
CA SER A 221 10.21 -0.97 -14.18
C SER A 221 8.75 -1.30 -13.84
N GLY A 222 8.11 -2.18 -14.62
CA GLY A 222 6.74 -2.59 -14.33
C GLY A 222 6.63 -3.37 -13.02
N VAL A 223 7.61 -4.25 -12.72
CA VAL A 223 7.65 -4.97 -11.43
C VAL A 223 7.83 -4.00 -10.26
N ARG A 224 8.73 -3.03 -10.35
CA ARG A 224 8.94 -2.01 -9.30
C ARG A 224 7.65 -1.28 -8.98
N THR A 225 6.99 -0.76 -10.01
CA THR A 225 5.75 -0.01 -9.83
C THR A 225 4.62 -0.86 -9.22
N ILE A 226 4.55 -2.15 -9.54
CA ILE A 226 3.61 -3.08 -8.89
C ILE A 226 4.00 -3.35 -7.44
N CYS A 227 5.27 -3.61 -7.16
CA CYS A 227 5.76 -3.86 -5.80
C CYS A 227 5.53 -2.64 -4.90
N ASP A 228 5.84 -1.43 -5.38
CA ASP A 228 5.60 -0.18 -4.66
C ASP A 228 4.11 -0.04 -4.28
N ALA A 229 3.19 -0.39 -5.19
CA ALA A 229 1.75 -0.35 -4.90
C ALA A 229 1.32 -1.43 -3.90
N ILE A 230 1.91 -2.63 -3.94
CA ILE A 230 1.64 -3.70 -2.96
C ILE A 230 2.21 -3.32 -1.59
N SER A 231 3.40 -2.73 -1.51
CA SER A 231 4.00 -2.28 -0.25
C SER A 231 3.18 -1.17 0.43
N LEU A 232 2.52 -0.30 -0.34
CA LEU A 232 1.59 0.68 0.20
C LEU A 232 0.33 0.05 0.81
N ARG A 233 -0.11 -1.10 0.29
CA ARG A 233 -1.31 -1.82 0.73
C ARG A 233 -1.12 -3.34 0.61
N PRO A 234 -0.59 -3.99 1.66
CA PRO A 234 -0.28 -5.41 1.61
C PRO A 234 -1.55 -6.26 1.74
N ILE A 235 -2.38 -6.32 0.70
CA ILE A 235 -3.59 -7.18 0.63
C ILE A 235 -3.36 -8.37 -0.30
N ILE A 236 -2.37 -8.26 -1.20
CA ILE A 236 -2.06 -9.29 -2.19
C ILE A 236 -1.42 -10.51 -1.51
N THR A 237 -2.07 -11.67 -1.68
CA THR A 237 -1.60 -12.97 -1.22
C THR A 237 -0.92 -13.77 -2.33
N GLY A 238 -1.17 -13.46 -3.60
CA GLY A 238 -0.54 -14.14 -4.74
C GLY A 238 -0.08 -13.20 -5.85
N LEU A 239 1.21 -13.26 -6.19
CA LEU A 239 1.83 -12.48 -7.26
C LEU A 239 2.53 -13.42 -8.26
N TYR A 240 2.01 -13.49 -9.48
CA TYR A 240 2.53 -14.37 -10.53
C TYR A 240 3.14 -13.56 -11.67
N LEU A 241 4.45 -13.71 -11.86
CA LEU A 241 5.29 -12.92 -12.77
C LEU A 241 6.15 -13.82 -13.67
N ASN A 242 5.71 -15.03 -13.99
CA ASN A 242 6.51 -15.95 -14.80
C ASN A 242 6.77 -15.38 -16.20
N ASP A 243 8.00 -15.43 -16.71
CA ASP A 243 8.35 -14.94 -18.05
C ASP A 243 7.95 -13.46 -18.29
N CYS A 244 8.36 -12.59 -17.36
CA CYS A 244 8.07 -11.16 -17.37
C CYS A 244 9.26 -10.26 -17.76
N LYS A 245 10.41 -10.88 -18.11
CA LYS A 245 11.71 -10.23 -18.38
C LYS A 245 12.24 -9.37 -17.23
N ILE A 246 12.18 -9.88 -16.00
CA ILE A 246 12.54 -9.11 -14.80
C ILE A 246 14.04 -9.16 -14.48
N GLY A 247 14.76 -10.25 -14.79
CA GLY A 247 16.20 -10.37 -14.52
C GLY A 247 16.59 -10.33 -13.02
N ASN A 248 17.88 -10.16 -12.74
CA ASN A 248 18.38 -10.05 -11.35
C ASN A 248 17.85 -8.80 -10.64
N ASP A 249 17.78 -7.66 -11.32
CA ASP A 249 17.33 -6.41 -10.69
C ASP A 249 15.85 -6.46 -10.32
N GLY A 250 15.03 -7.15 -11.12
CA GLY A 250 13.64 -7.42 -10.75
C GLY A 250 13.52 -8.37 -9.56
N ALA A 251 14.46 -9.31 -9.38
CA ALA A 251 14.50 -10.15 -8.18
C ALA A 251 14.91 -9.38 -6.91
N ILE A 252 15.77 -8.36 -7.04
CA ILE A 252 16.12 -7.45 -5.93
C ILE A 252 14.90 -6.61 -5.52
N VAL A 253 14.17 -6.07 -6.49
CA VAL A 253 12.91 -5.35 -6.19
C VAL A 253 11.91 -6.26 -5.45
N LEU A 254 11.86 -7.55 -5.81
CA LEU A 254 11.01 -8.52 -5.12
C LEU A 254 11.54 -8.89 -3.74
N SER A 255 12.86 -8.85 -3.47
CA SER A 255 13.38 -9.04 -2.11
C SER A 255 12.96 -7.89 -1.20
N ASP A 256 13.02 -6.64 -1.69
CA ASP A 256 12.56 -5.46 -0.95
C ASP A 256 11.05 -5.58 -0.62
N LEU A 257 10.26 -6.12 -1.55
CA LEU A 257 8.86 -6.43 -1.31
C LEU A 257 8.70 -7.52 -0.23
N LEU A 258 9.48 -8.60 -0.28
CA LEU A 258 9.39 -9.70 0.70
C LEU A 258 9.79 -9.26 2.11
N GLU A 259 10.71 -8.31 2.26
CA GLU A 259 11.09 -7.74 3.56
C GLU A 259 9.97 -6.90 4.18
N THR A 260 9.13 -6.28 3.35
CA THR A 260 8.07 -5.35 3.80
C THR A 260 6.66 -5.94 3.77
N CYS A 261 6.41 -6.97 2.95
CA CYS A 261 5.08 -7.51 2.70
C CYS A 261 4.79 -8.78 3.52
N LEU A 262 3.92 -8.63 4.51
CA LEU A 262 3.52 -9.72 5.42
C LEU A 262 2.32 -10.54 4.95
N THR A 263 1.75 -10.22 3.78
CA THR A 263 0.55 -10.92 3.26
C THR A 263 0.81 -11.77 2.03
N LEU A 264 1.93 -11.55 1.34
CA LEU A 264 2.26 -12.34 0.15
C LEU A 264 2.62 -13.78 0.53
N GLU A 265 1.77 -14.71 0.13
CA GLU A 265 1.91 -16.15 0.40
C GLU A 265 2.51 -16.90 -0.79
N ASN A 266 2.17 -16.47 -2.01
CA ASN A 266 2.52 -17.16 -3.24
C ASN A 266 3.25 -16.21 -4.19
N LEU A 267 4.49 -16.55 -4.54
CA LEU A 267 5.30 -15.82 -5.52
C LEU A 267 5.80 -16.76 -6.60
N GLU A 268 5.47 -16.47 -7.86
CA GLU A 268 5.99 -17.20 -9.01
C GLU A 268 6.80 -16.30 -9.94
N ILE A 269 8.07 -16.62 -10.15
CA ILE A 269 9.00 -15.87 -11.00
C ILE A 269 9.78 -16.79 -11.95
N CYS A 270 9.18 -17.88 -12.42
CA CYS A 270 9.81 -18.81 -13.35
C CYS A 270 10.21 -18.12 -14.67
N LYS A 271 11.24 -18.63 -15.36
CA LYS A 271 11.66 -18.18 -16.70
C LYS A 271 11.96 -16.67 -16.81
N ASN A 272 12.57 -16.08 -15.79
CA ASN A 272 12.79 -14.63 -15.72
C ASN A 272 14.24 -14.18 -15.87
N LYS A 273 15.16 -15.12 -16.13
CA LYS A 273 16.61 -14.89 -16.15
C LYS A 273 17.15 -14.36 -14.81
N VAL A 274 16.56 -14.83 -13.71
CA VAL A 274 17.13 -14.63 -12.36
C VAL A 274 18.34 -15.56 -12.22
N GLY A 275 19.51 -15.01 -11.95
CA GLY A 275 20.73 -15.77 -11.71
C GLY A 275 21.10 -15.78 -10.23
N LYS A 276 22.33 -16.22 -9.92
CA LYS A 276 22.90 -16.25 -8.55
C LYS A 276 22.64 -14.97 -7.76
N ARG A 277 22.93 -13.81 -8.36
CA ARG A 277 22.77 -12.51 -7.68
C ARG A 277 21.32 -12.26 -7.28
N GLY A 278 20.36 -12.38 -8.19
CA GLY A 278 18.96 -12.14 -7.85
C GLY A 278 18.43 -13.13 -6.81
N MET A 279 18.83 -14.40 -6.91
CA MET A 279 18.39 -15.42 -5.95
C MET A 279 18.99 -15.19 -4.54
N SER A 280 20.23 -14.74 -4.41
CA SER A 280 20.84 -14.52 -3.09
C SER A 280 20.09 -13.45 -2.28
N PHE A 281 19.60 -12.39 -2.94
CA PHE A 281 18.76 -11.37 -2.30
C PHE A 281 17.40 -11.92 -1.85
N ILE A 282 16.75 -12.75 -2.69
CA ILE A 282 15.50 -13.43 -2.29
C ILE A 282 15.74 -14.33 -1.08
N VAL A 283 16.85 -15.08 -1.05
CA VAL A 283 17.20 -15.95 0.09
C VAL A 283 17.41 -15.13 1.37
N GLU A 284 18.09 -13.99 1.28
CA GLU A 284 18.32 -13.12 2.44
C GLU A 284 17.01 -12.54 2.97
N ALA A 285 16.15 -12.01 2.09
CA ALA A 285 14.82 -11.52 2.48
C ALA A 285 13.94 -12.61 3.12
N LEU A 286 14.03 -13.85 2.63
CA LEU A 286 13.30 -15.00 3.20
C LEU A 286 13.77 -15.40 4.61
N ARG A 287 14.93 -14.94 5.06
CA ARG A 287 15.39 -15.20 6.43
C ARG A 287 14.39 -14.64 7.43
N GLU A 288 13.94 -13.41 7.22
CA GLU A 288 13.01 -12.67 8.10
C GLU A 288 11.57 -12.65 7.59
N ASN A 289 11.31 -13.11 6.36
CA ASN A 289 9.94 -13.25 5.85
C ASN A 289 9.30 -14.59 6.28
N TYR A 290 8.14 -14.51 6.92
CA TYR A 290 7.38 -15.69 7.38
C TYR A 290 6.04 -15.88 6.66
N SER A 291 5.66 -14.94 5.79
CA SER A 291 4.39 -14.96 5.06
C SER A 291 4.43 -15.85 3.81
N LEU A 292 5.58 -15.93 3.13
CA LEU A 292 5.69 -16.66 1.87
C LEU A 292 5.75 -18.17 2.09
N VAL A 293 4.69 -18.88 1.69
CA VAL A 293 4.54 -20.34 1.80
C VAL A 293 4.75 -21.07 0.47
N SER A 294 4.83 -20.33 -0.64
CA SER A 294 5.09 -20.87 -1.96
C SER A 294 5.98 -19.94 -2.77
N LEU A 295 7.14 -20.44 -3.19
CA LEU A 295 8.06 -19.74 -4.09
C LEU A 295 8.40 -20.65 -5.27
N ARG A 296 8.08 -20.20 -6.49
CA ARG A 296 8.47 -20.87 -7.74
C ARG A 296 9.47 -20.05 -8.53
N VAL A 297 10.64 -20.63 -8.75
CA VAL A 297 11.78 -20.00 -9.45
C VAL A 297 12.31 -20.85 -10.59
N GLU A 298 11.57 -21.86 -11.04
CA GLU A 298 12.03 -22.81 -12.05
C GLU A 298 12.38 -22.14 -13.38
N LYS A 299 13.25 -22.79 -14.15
CA LYS A 299 13.67 -22.33 -15.48
C LYS A 299 14.34 -20.95 -15.48
N ASN A 300 14.91 -20.56 -14.35
CA ASN A 300 15.86 -19.47 -14.22
C ASN A 300 17.29 -20.02 -14.27
N SER A 301 18.08 -19.55 -15.25
CA SER A 301 19.45 -20.03 -15.46
C SER A 301 20.43 -19.36 -14.50
N GLY A 302 21.32 -20.15 -13.88
CA GLY A 302 22.40 -19.63 -13.05
C GLY A 302 22.07 -19.44 -11.57
N ILE A 303 20.90 -19.91 -11.12
CA ILE A 303 20.60 -20.07 -9.68
C ILE A 303 21.47 -21.19 -9.12
N LEU A 304 22.16 -20.94 -8.01
CA LEU A 304 22.92 -21.97 -7.33
C LEU A 304 21.98 -22.96 -6.64
N LYS A 305 22.36 -24.24 -6.66
CA LYS A 305 21.58 -25.30 -5.99
C LYS A 305 21.45 -25.04 -4.49
N GLU A 306 22.47 -24.45 -3.88
CA GLU A 306 22.48 -24.05 -2.47
C GLU A 306 21.43 -22.99 -2.18
N ASP A 307 21.43 -21.88 -2.92
CA ASP A 307 20.44 -20.80 -2.79
C ASP A 307 19.00 -21.32 -2.98
N PHE A 308 18.79 -22.19 -3.98
CA PHE A 308 17.49 -22.81 -4.22
C PHE A 308 17.02 -23.67 -3.04
N ASN A 309 17.92 -24.52 -2.51
CA ASN A 309 17.60 -25.35 -1.35
C ASN A 309 17.38 -24.51 -0.09
N GLN A 310 18.12 -23.42 0.08
CA GLN A 310 17.98 -22.53 1.22
C GLN A 310 16.64 -21.79 1.20
N ALA A 311 16.26 -21.20 0.06
CA ALA A 311 14.94 -20.60 -0.12
C ALA A 311 13.82 -21.61 0.15
N ARG A 312 13.94 -22.84 -0.38
CA ARG A 312 12.99 -23.92 -0.13
C ARG A 312 12.83 -24.23 1.36
N ARG A 313 13.92 -24.25 2.14
CA ARG A 313 13.86 -24.46 3.60
C ARG A 313 13.09 -23.36 4.32
N TYR A 314 13.29 -22.09 3.94
CA TYR A 314 12.53 -20.98 4.53
C TYR A 314 11.04 -21.06 4.18
N VAL A 315 10.71 -21.42 2.95
CA VAL A 315 9.32 -21.61 2.52
C VAL A 315 8.65 -22.80 3.22
N GLU A 316 9.37 -23.92 3.42
CA GLU A 316 8.91 -25.07 4.20
C GLU A 316 8.71 -24.70 5.69
N ARG A 317 9.60 -23.89 6.28
CA ARG A 317 9.42 -23.31 7.63
C ARG A 317 8.11 -22.53 7.70
N ASN A 318 7.89 -21.61 6.75
CA ASN A 318 6.72 -20.74 6.74
C ASN A 318 5.42 -21.55 6.56
N SER A 319 5.44 -22.55 5.68
CA SER A 319 4.31 -23.47 5.47
C SER A 319 3.93 -24.21 6.76
N ALA A 320 4.93 -24.72 7.49
CA ALA A 320 4.69 -25.41 8.76
C ALA A 320 4.15 -24.45 9.85
N VAL A 321 4.62 -23.21 9.87
CA VAL A 321 4.08 -22.16 10.76
C VAL A 321 2.61 -21.88 10.41
N SER A 322 2.29 -21.71 9.13
CA SER A 322 0.91 -21.51 8.64
C SER A 322 -0.02 -22.68 8.99
N GLU A 323 0.44 -23.92 8.88
CA GLU A 323 -0.36 -25.10 9.21
C GLU A 323 -0.69 -25.18 10.72
N VAL A 324 0.31 -24.89 11.57
CA VAL A 324 0.10 -24.82 13.03
C VAL A 324 -0.92 -23.73 13.37
N LEU A 325 -0.85 -22.60 12.67
CA LEU A 325 -1.78 -21.50 12.84
C LEU A 325 -3.19 -21.87 12.42
N ASP A 326 -3.35 -22.51 11.26
CA ASP A 326 -4.64 -22.98 10.79
C ASP A 326 -5.25 -24.01 11.74
N GLN A 327 -4.44 -24.86 12.39
CA GLN A 327 -4.91 -25.80 13.43
C GLN A 327 -5.35 -25.10 14.72
N ILE A 328 -4.62 -24.07 15.18
CA ILE A 328 -5.02 -23.25 16.33
C ILE A 328 -6.33 -22.51 16.03
N ILE A 329 -6.44 -21.97 14.82
CA ILE A 329 -7.60 -21.27 14.28
C ILE A 329 -8.79 -22.22 14.12
N SER A 330 -8.59 -23.43 13.60
CA SER A 330 -9.67 -24.40 13.37
C SER A 330 -10.29 -24.93 14.67
N ASN A 331 -9.49 -25.00 15.74
CA ASN A 331 -9.92 -25.42 17.07
C ASN A 331 -10.63 -24.31 17.87
N THR A 332 -10.72 -23.09 17.33
CA THR A 332 -11.50 -21.98 17.90
C THR A 332 -12.82 -21.78 17.15
N CYS A 333 -13.93 -21.76 17.90
CA CYS A 333 -15.29 -21.87 17.33
C CYS A 333 -15.85 -20.58 16.73
N HIS A 334 -15.22 -19.42 16.94
CA HIS A 334 -15.80 -18.13 16.54
C HIS A 334 -15.17 -17.57 15.26
N PRO A 335 -15.95 -17.32 14.18
CA PRO A 335 -15.44 -16.82 12.89
C PRO A 335 -14.63 -15.51 12.98
N SER A 336 -15.01 -14.61 13.89
CA SER A 336 -14.29 -13.36 14.13
C SER A 336 -12.98 -13.54 14.93
N TYR A 337 -12.80 -14.65 15.64
CA TYR A 337 -11.52 -15.03 16.24
C TYR A 337 -10.59 -15.68 15.22
N LYS A 338 -11.15 -16.48 14.29
CA LYS A 338 -10.40 -17.05 13.16
C LYS A 338 -9.77 -15.97 12.28
N TYR A 339 -10.55 -14.94 11.92
CA TYR A 339 -10.09 -13.81 11.13
C TYR A 339 -9.01 -12.98 11.86
N ARG A 340 -9.21 -12.71 13.16
CA ARG A 340 -8.24 -11.99 14.02
C ARG A 340 -6.93 -12.76 14.20
N MET A 341 -6.98 -14.08 14.43
CA MET A 341 -5.79 -14.92 14.55
C MET A 341 -5.05 -15.09 13.21
N HIS A 342 -5.76 -15.24 12.10
CA HIS A 342 -5.15 -15.34 10.77
C HIS A 342 -4.30 -14.10 10.44
N ASN A 343 -4.82 -12.90 10.70
CA ASN A 343 -4.07 -11.65 10.49
C ASN A 343 -2.97 -11.41 11.55
N PHE A 344 -3.25 -11.70 12.83
CA PHE A 344 -2.28 -11.59 13.92
C PHE A 344 -1.07 -12.50 13.70
N SER A 345 -1.31 -13.73 13.23
CA SER A 345 -0.28 -14.75 13.02
C SER A 345 0.69 -14.49 11.87
N LYS A 346 0.32 -13.57 10.98
CA LYS A 346 1.15 -13.09 9.87
C LYS A 346 1.95 -11.83 10.22
N SER A 347 1.70 -11.25 11.40
CA SER A 347 2.48 -10.13 11.93
C SER A 347 3.77 -10.61 12.61
N VAL A 348 4.83 -9.81 12.58
CA VAL A 348 6.10 -10.07 13.29
C VAL A 348 5.85 -10.45 14.76
N ARG A 349 4.91 -9.76 15.42
CA ARG A 349 4.48 -10.04 16.81
C ARG A 349 3.79 -11.38 16.98
N GLY A 350 2.96 -11.79 16.03
CA GLY A 350 2.32 -13.11 16.04
C GLY A 350 3.34 -14.23 15.88
N ILE A 351 4.33 -14.03 15.00
CA ILE A 351 5.44 -14.95 14.78
C ILE A 351 6.32 -15.06 16.02
N ASP A 352 6.70 -13.94 16.64
CA ASP A 352 7.45 -13.92 17.90
C ASP A 352 6.67 -14.59 19.04
N MET A 353 5.35 -14.38 19.11
CA MET A 353 4.49 -15.06 20.08
C MET A 353 4.41 -16.57 19.82
N LEU A 354 4.38 -17.02 18.56
CA LEU A 354 4.37 -18.45 18.20
C LEU A 354 5.72 -19.11 18.44
N LEU A 355 6.82 -18.40 18.21
CA LEU A 355 8.19 -18.83 18.53
C LEU A 355 8.39 -18.90 20.06
N GLY A 356 7.84 -17.93 20.80
CA GLY A 356 7.81 -17.94 22.26
C GLY A 356 6.93 -19.05 22.84
N LYS A 357 5.74 -19.28 22.27
CA LYS A 357 4.88 -20.43 22.62
C LYS A 357 5.52 -21.76 22.26
N LYS A 358 6.25 -21.85 21.15
CA LYS A 358 7.07 -23.02 20.80
C LYS A 358 8.12 -23.29 21.88
N GLN A 359 8.80 -22.26 22.39
CA GLN A 359 9.79 -22.40 23.46
C GLN A 359 9.13 -22.89 24.76
N GLN A 360 7.97 -22.35 25.12
CA GLN A 360 7.17 -22.80 26.26
C GLN A 360 6.56 -24.20 26.08
N MET A 361 6.15 -24.57 24.86
CA MET A 361 5.64 -25.92 24.53
C MET A 361 6.75 -26.96 24.51
N MET A 362 7.97 -26.59 24.06
CA MET A 362 9.17 -27.44 24.13
C MET A 362 9.63 -27.67 25.58
N GLU A 363 9.38 -26.73 26.48
CA GLU A 363 9.65 -26.88 27.91
C GLU A 363 8.58 -27.74 28.63
N SER A 364 7.38 -27.88 28.06
CA SER A 364 6.23 -28.53 28.73
C SER A 364 5.77 -29.88 28.15
N GLN A 365 6.26 -30.31 26.98
CA GLN A 365 5.90 -31.62 26.40
C GLN A 365 7.10 -32.50 26.06
N LYS A 366 7.42 -33.41 27.00
CA LYS A 366 7.94 -34.74 26.66
C LYS A 366 6.79 -35.57 26.09
N ASP A 367 6.44 -35.42 24.81
CA ASP A 367 5.92 -36.57 24.06
C ASP A 367 5.99 -36.43 22.52
N ASN A 368 6.20 -37.57 21.88
CA ASN A 368 6.65 -37.77 20.50
C ASN A 368 5.66 -37.31 19.42
N SER A 369 5.84 -36.10 18.87
CA SER A 369 5.28 -35.77 17.54
C SER A 369 6.37 -35.69 16.48
N ARG A 370 6.13 -36.32 15.33
CA ARG A 370 6.99 -36.33 14.14
C ARG A 370 7.37 -34.91 13.66
N LEU A 371 6.57 -33.91 14.03
CA LEU A 371 6.81 -32.49 13.78
C LEU A 371 7.98 -31.93 14.63
N VAL A 372 8.12 -32.34 15.88
CA VAL A 372 9.24 -31.93 16.77
C VAL A 372 10.58 -32.38 16.19
N GLN A 373 10.63 -33.60 15.63
CA GLN A 373 11.85 -34.13 15.00
C GLN A 373 12.24 -33.37 13.72
N ILE A 374 11.27 -32.99 12.88
CA ILE A 374 11.51 -32.20 11.67
C ILE A 374 12.02 -30.79 12.01
N PHE A 375 11.46 -30.16 13.05
CA PHE A 375 11.92 -28.86 13.54
C PHE A 375 13.30 -28.94 14.23
N GLU A 376 13.60 -30.01 14.95
CA GLU A 376 14.92 -30.25 15.54
C GLU A 376 16.01 -30.48 14.50
N GLU A 377 15.76 -31.30 13.47
CA GLU A 377 16.75 -31.58 12.41
C GLU A 377 17.04 -30.32 11.57
N THR A 378 16.04 -29.48 11.34
CA THR A 378 16.18 -28.24 10.57
C THR A 378 16.88 -27.15 11.40
N GLY A 379 16.55 -27.04 12.70
CA GLY A 379 17.19 -26.10 13.63
C GLY A 379 18.65 -26.47 13.98
N LYS A 380 18.97 -27.75 14.11
CA LYS A 380 20.35 -28.23 14.35
C LYS A 380 21.25 -28.05 13.11
N ARG A 381 20.69 -28.01 11.90
CA ARG A 381 21.43 -27.74 10.65
C ARG A 381 21.63 -26.23 10.40
N ALA A 382 20.66 -25.39 10.75
CA ALA A 382 20.79 -23.93 10.65
C ALA A 382 21.82 -23.35 11.65
N LYS A 383 22.00 -23.97 12.83
CA LYS A 383 22.99 -23.56 13.83
C LYS A 383 24.43 -23.97 13.52
N LYS A 384 24.67 -24.74 12.45
CA LYS A 384 26.01 -25.26 12.11
C LYS A 384 26.78 -24.36 11.12
N ASP A 385 26.10 -23.41 10.50
CA ASP A 385 26.71 -22.41 9.63
C ASP A 385 26.82 -21.08 10.39
N ASN A 386 27.93 -20.96 11.11
CA ASN A 386 28.58 -19.77 11.66
C ASN A 386 27.75 -18.58 12.16
N ILE A 387 27.96 -18.32 13.46
CA ILE A 387 28.20 -17.02 14.08
C ILE A 387 28.74 -16.01 13.05
N VAL A 388 27.89 -15.06 12.68
CA VAL A 388 28.31 -13.74 12.22
C VAL A 388 27.40 -12.77 12.95
N ASP A 389 27.99 -11.99 13.86
CA ASP A 389 27.37 -10.78 14.40
C ASP A 389 26.98 -9.88 13.21
N SER A 390 25.71 -9.89 12.83
CA SER A 390 25.16 -8.93 11.89
C SER A 390 24.88 -7.66 12.66
N LYS A 391 25.73 -6.65 12.41
CA LYS A 391 25.55 -5.27 12.83
C LYS A 391 24.12 -4.80 12.50
N VAL A 392 23.31 -4.65 13.54
CA VAL A 392 22.25 -3.64 13.56
C VAL A 392 22.98 -2.30 13.54
N GLU A 393 22.72 -1.44 12.57
CA GLU A 393 23.10 -0.03 12.67
C GLU A 393 22.24 0.57 13.77
N LYS A 394 22.74 0.50 15.01
CA LYS A 394 22.10 1.00 16.22
C LYS A 394 21.92 2.51 16.11
N GLY A 395 20.69 3.02 16.29
CA GLY A 395 20.49 4.39 16.75
C GLY A 395 21.20 4.63 18.08
N LYS A 396 21.53 5.89 18.40
CA LYS A 396 22.26 6.24 19.63
C LYS A 396 21.44 5.94 20.90
N TRP A 397 20.13 6.19 20.87
CA TRP A 397 19.27 6.08 22.04
C TRP A 397 18.88 4.64 22.34
N ARG A 398 18.80 4.28 23.61
CA ARG A 398 18.29 2.97 24.03
C ARG A 398 16.78 3.08 24.23
N VAL A 399 16.02 2.34 23.43
CA VAL A 399 14.57 2.46 23.39
C VAL A 399 13.92 1.16 23.86
N GLY A 400 12.83 1.28 24.60
CA GLY A 400 12.00 0.15 25.01
C GLY A 400 10.53 0.50 24.89
N PHE A 401 9.70 -0.47 24.54
CA PHE A 401 8.27 -0.23 24.37
C PHE A 401 7.45 -1.42 24.85
N ALA A 402 6.25 -1.18 25.34
CA ALA A 402 5.37 -2.24 25.81
C ALA A 402 3.93 -1.87 25.51
N GLU A 403 3.17 -2.85 25.03
CA GLU A 403 1.74 -2.72 24.77
C GLU A 403 1.01 -3.90 25.40
N MET A 404 -0.24 -3.66 25.79
CA MET A 404 -1.20 -4.71 26.09
C MET A 404 -2.61 -4.21 25.80
N MET A 405 -3.45 -5.14 25.35
CA MET A 405 -4.89 -4.93 25.21
C MET A 405 -5.57 -4.58 26.54
N GLY A 406 -4.93 -4.88 27.68
CA GLY A 406 -5.47 -4.64 29.00
C GLY A 406 -6.74 -5.45 29.23
N ARG A 407 -7.82 -4.77 29.64
CA ARG A 407 -9.12 -5.39 29.90
C ARG A 407 -10.13 -5.18 28.76
N ARG A 408 -9.70 -4.59 27.63
CA ARG A 408 -10.50 -4.42 26.42
C ARG A 408 -10.60 -5.72 25.63
N GLU A 409 -11.53 -5.76 24.66
CA GLU A 409 -11.68 -6.87 23.71
C GLU A 409 -10.80 -6.73 22.45
N THR A 410 -10.29 -5.51 22.22
CA THR A 410 -9.53 -5.08 21.04
C THR A 410 -8.32 -4.24 21.47
N GLN A 411 -7.21 -4.34 20.73
CA GLN A 411 -6.08 -3.41 20.83
C GLN A 411 -6.21 -2.39 19.70
N GLU A 412 -6.49 -1.15 20.05
CA GLU A 412 -6.68 -0.02 19.15
C GLU A 412 -5.46 0.91 19.15
N ASP A 413 -4.60 0.85 20.18
CA ASP A 413 -3.33 1.59 20.23
C ASP A 413 -2.30 1.10 19.19
N VAL A 414 -1.52 2.04 18.65
CA VAL A 414 -0.40 1.81 17.74
C VAL A 414 0.83 2.58 18.21
N LEU A 415 1.97 1.88 18.27
CA LEU A 415 3.28 2.49 18.50
C LEU A 415 4.10 2.51 17.19
N VAL A 416 4.77 3.63 16.94
CA VAL A 416 5.66 3.82 15.78
C VAL A 416 7.02 4.27 16.28
N ILE A 417 8.05 3.50 15.94
CA ILE A 417 9.44 3.79 16.29
C ILE A 417 10.25 3.71 14.99
N LYS A 418 10.88 4.81 14.60
CA LYS A 418 11.73 4.89 13.41
C LYS A 418 13.06 5.53 13.79
N GLU A 419 14.08 4.69 13.95
CA GLU A 419 15.46 5.15 14.14
C GLU A 419 16.03 5.64 12.80
N ASN A 420 16.88 6.67 12.83
CA ASN A 420 17.45 7.30 11.63
C ASN A 420 16.38 7.67 10.58
N TRP A 421 15.20 8.11 11.06
CA TRP A 421 14.03 8.41 10.25
C TRP A 421 14.30 9.51 9.20
N PHE A 422 15.15 10.48 9.48
CA PHE A 422 15.44 11.59 8.57
C PHE A 422 16.89 11.58 8.05
N ASP A 423 17.08 11.66 6.74
CA ASP A 423 18.40 11.74 6.10
C ASP A 423 18.61 13.17 5.57
N PHE A 424 19.73 13.79 5.94
CA PHE A 424 20.01 15.21 5.72
C PHE A 424 20.70 15.53 4.39
N THR A 425 20.73 14.61 3.42
CA THR A 425 21.37 14.82 2.10
C THR A 425 20.81 15.98 1.27
N THR A 426 19.69 16.60 1.68
CA THR A 426 18.93 17.58 0.88
C THR A 426 18.62 18.90 1.58
N ILE A 427 19.13 19.15 2.78
CA ILE A 427 18.86 20.42 3.47
C ILE A 427 19.78 21.53 2.97
N ASP A 428 19.17 22.65 2.54
CA ASP A 428 19.83 23.94 2.40
C ASP A 428 20.48 24.31 3.74
N SER A 429 21.82 24.25 3.78
CA SER A 429 22.69 24.57 4.93
C SER A 429 22.29 25.87 5.65
N ILE A 430 21.67 26.80 4.93
CA ILE A 430 21.22 28.11 5.41
C ILE A 430 20.06 28.00 6.42
N TRP A 431 19.12 27.06 6.25
CA TRP A 431 17.95 26.94 7.14
C TRP A 431 18.34 26.42 8.53
N ALA A 432 19.14 25.35 8.57
CA ALA A 432 19.52 24.73 9.83
C ALA A 432 20.50 25.60 10.62
N ILE A 433 21.31 26.44 9.97
CA ILE A 433 22.20 27.40 10.65
C ILE A 433 21.41 28.59 11.22
N ASN A 434 20.46 29.16 10.46
CA ASN A 434 19.62 30.28 10.93
C ASN A 434 18.61 29.88 12.02
N SER A 435 18.33 28.59 12.18
CA SER A 435 17.39 28.07 13.18
C SER A 435 18.08 27.64 14.49
N GLY A 436 19.41 27.77 14.59
CA GLY A 436 20.19 27.30 15.75
C GLY A 436 20.32 25.78 15.84
N PHE A 437 20.03 25.07 14.75
CA PHE A 437 19.90 23.60 14.68
C PHE A 437 21.26 22.87 14.69
N TRP A 438 22.38 23.57 14.40
CA TRP A 438 23.71 22.98 14.38
C TRP A 438 24.56 23.36 15.59
N ASP A 439 25.25 22.38 16.17
CA ASP A 439 26.33 22.62 17.13
C ASP A 439 27.51 23.33 16.44
N HIS A 440 27.79 24.55 16.93
CA HIS A 440 28.86 25.41 16.46
C HIS A 440 30.23 24.71 16.50
N ASN A 441 30.45 23.76 17.43
CA ASN A 441 31.71 23.04 17.58
C ASN A 441 31.90 21.92 16.55
N SER A 442 30.82 21.21 16.20
CA SER A 442 30.82 20.12 15.21
C SER A 442 31.15 20.64 13.81
N ILE A 443 30.67 21.85 13.45
CA ILE A 443 31.02 22.48 12.17
C ILE A 443 32.41 23.13 12.22
N LYS A 444 32.79 23.79 13.33
CA LYS A 444 34.14 24.35 13.54
C LYS A 444 35.24 23.29 13.35
N LYS A 445 35.05 22.07 13.85
CA LYS A 445 36.00 20.94 13.65
C LYS A 445 36.24 20.59 12.18
N ARG A 446 35.21 20.70 11.32
CA ARG A 446 35.29 20.38 9.88
C ARG A 446 35.92 21.51 9.07
N VAL A 447 35.73 22.76 9.49
CA VAL A 447 36.37 23.95 8.90
C VAL A 447 37.86 24.02 9.29
N LYS A 448 38.21 23.66 10.53
CA LYS A 448 39.60 23.61 11.04
C LYS A 448 40.55 22.73 10.23
N GLY A 449 40.03 21.69 9.56
CA GLY A 449 40.84 20.81 8.72
C GLY A 449 41.23 21.40 7.36
N LYS A 450 40.71 22.57 6.98
CA LYS A 450 40.96 23.19 5.67
C LYS A 450 41.76 24.49 5.71
N TYR A 451 41.83 25.18 6.85
CA TYR A 451 42.53 26.47 6.98
C TYR A 451 43.15 26.60 8.38
N GLU A 452 44.45 26.94 8.43
CA GLU A 452 45.17 27.29 9.66
C GLU A 452 45.20 28.82 9.80
N GLU A 453 44.20 29.47 10.41
CA GLU A 453 44.28 30.91 10.72
C GLU A 453 43.27 31.35 11.81
N GLN A 454 43.45 32.57 12.34
CA GLN A 454 42.89 33.08 13.62
C GLN A 454 41.34 33.17 13.68
N GLU A 455 40.77 33.05 14.89
CA GLU A 455 39.33 32.93 15.20
C GLU A 455 38.40 33.96 14.52
N GLU A 456 38.82 35.20 14.26
CA GLU A 456 37.98 36.21 13.60
C GLU A 456 37.87 36.01 12.07
N GLU A 457 38.89 35.44 11.43
CA GLU A 457 38.85 35.07 10.01
C GLU A 457 38.05 33.77 9.78
N GLU A 458 38.04 32.86 10.77
CA GLU A 458 37.23 31.64 10.74
C GLU A 458 35.73 31.94 10.60
N GLU A 459 35.21 32.93 11.31
CA GLU A 459 33.78 33.31 11.28
C GLU A 459 33.38 33.89 9.91
N LYS A 460 34.27 34.67 9.30
CA LYS A 460 34.04 35.25 7.97
C LYS A 460 34.10 34.21 6.86
N ILE A 461 35.09 33.31 6.91
CA ILE A 461 35.22 32.17 5.99
C ILE A 461 34.03 31.21 6.16
N PHE A 462 33.58 30.99 7.39
CA PHE A 462 32.38 30.21 7.71
C PHE A 462 31.13 30.79 7.02
N GLN A 463 30.85 32.09 7.19
CA GLN A 463 29.72 32.75 6.53
C GLN A 463 29.83 32.70 5.00
N GLU A 464 31.02 32.90 4.43
CA GLU A 464 31.22 32.84 2.97
C GLU A 464 31.06 31.42 2.39
N THR A 465 31.50 30.38 3.10
CA THR A 465 31.40 28.97 2.67
C THR A 465 29.95 28.47 2.72
N ILE A 466 29.17 28.95 3.68
CA ILE A 466 27.73 28.69 3.80
C ILE A 466 26.95 29.38 2.68
N VAL A 467 27.23 30.67 2.43
CA VAL A 467 26.55 31.47 1.38
C VAL A 467 26.82 30.89 -0.01
N LYS A 468 28.00 30.30 -0.24
CA LYS A 468 28.35 29.65 -1.52
C LYS A 468 27.79 28.23 -1.68
N GLY A 469 27.11 27.66 -0.67
CA GLY A 469 26.52 26.32 -0.74
C GLY A 469 27.54 25.18 -0.83
N GLU A 470 28.76 25.40 -0.33
CA GLU A 470 29.89 24.46 -0.44
C GLU A 470 29.90 23.38 0.66
N LEU A 471 29.06 23.53 1.70
CA LEU A 471 28.81 22.50 2.72
C LEU A 471 27.67 21.57 2.27
N ARG A 472 27.97 20.65 1.37
CA ARG A 472 27.08 19.50 1.08
C ARG A 472 27.46 18.32 1.98
N ASN A 473 26.47 17.56 2.43
CA ASN A 473 26.63 16.31 3.21
C ASN A 473 27.23 16.51 4.61
N ILE A 474 26.54 17.27 5.46
CA ILE A 474 26.80 17.19 6.91
C ILE A 474 25.87 16.11 7.48
N GLU A 475 26.45 14.97 7.87
CA GLU A 475 25.75 13.93 8.62
C GLU A 475 25.28 14.51 9.96
N ILE A 476 23.98 14.40 10.24
CA ILE A 476 23.42 14.66 11.55
C ILE A 476 23.38 13.34 12.28
N GLU A 477 24.12 13.27 13.38
CA GLU A 477 23.98 12.15 14.31
C GLU A 477 22.59 12.24 14.94
N ASN A 478 21.76 11.22 14.70
CA ASN A 478 20.43 10.99 15.29
C ASN A 478 19.29 11.78 14.64
N SER A 479 18.32 11.04 14.11
CA SER A 479 17.16 11.59 13.41
C SER A 479 15.92 10.75 13.63
N ASP A 480 15.57 10.50 14.89
CA ASP A 480 14.61 9.48 15.28
C ASP A 480 13.18 10.03 15.40
N PHE A 481 12.20 9.18 15.10
CA PHE A 481 10.78 9.47 15.24
C PHE A 481 10.12 8.43 16.13
N PHE A 482 9.44 8.90 17.17
CA PHE A 482 8.64 8.07 18.07
C PHE A 482 7.21 8.62 18.09
N GLY A 483 6.23 7.75 17.93
CA GLY A 483 4.81 8.11 17.94
C GLY A 483 3.97 7.07 18.67
N LEU A 484 3.01 7.54 19.45
CA LEU A 484 1.97 6.73 20.07
C LEU A 484 0.62 7.28 19.64
N PHE A 485 -0.23 6.38 19.15
CA PHE A 485 -1.54 6.69 18.59
C PHE A 485 -2.57 5.83 19.30
N ASP A 486 -3.33 6.43 20.22
CA ASP A 486 -4.41 5.78 20.96
C ASP A 486 -5.67 5.80 20.08
N GLY A 487 -6.19 4.62 19.75
CA GLY A 487 -7.27 4.47 18.78
C GLY A 487 -8.62 4.30 19.46
N HIS A 488 -9.67 4.83 18.85
CA HIS A 488 -11.05 4.60 19.31
C HIS A 488 -12.00 4.30 18.16
N GLY A 489 -12.97 3.44 18.43
CA GLY A 489 -13.97 3.02 17.44
C GLY A 489 -13.40 2.08 16.37
N GLY A 490 -12.18 1.57 16.59
CA GLY A 490 -11.43 0.73 15.65
C GLY A 490 -9.96 1.15 15.51
N ARG A 491 -9.10 0.16 15.22
CA ARG A 491 -7.64 0.33 15.07
C ARG A 491 -7.23 0.96 13.73
N GLU A 492 -8.16 1.08 12.79
CA GLU A 492 -7.87 1.52 11.42
C GLU A 492 -7.34 2.95 11.37
N ALA A 493 -7.83 3.82 12.27
CA ALA A 493 -7.39 5.21 12.36
C ALA A 493 -5.94 5.32 12.86
N SER A 494 -5.62 4.69 13.99
CA SER A 494 -4.29 4.67 14.59
C SER A 494 -3.25 4.01 13.67
N GLU A 495 -3.60 2.92 12.98
CA GLU A 495 -2.73 2.28 12.00
C GLU A 495 -2.48 3.16 10.76
N HIS A 496 -3.53 3.80 10.24
CA HIS A 496 -3.40 4.67 9.08
C HIS A 496 -2.51 5.88 9.39
N VAL A 497 -2.78 6.56 10.51
CA VAL A 497 -2.02 7.74 10.93
C VAL A 497 -0.57 7.35 11.23
N GLY A 498 -0.34 6.28 12.00
CA GLY A 498 1.01 5.83 12.33
C GLY A 498 1.88 5.49 11.12
N ASN A 499 1.28 4.95 10.06
CA ASN A 499 2.01 4.60 8.84
C ASN A 499 2.31 5.80 7.94
N ILE A 500 1.36 6.72 7.79
CA ILE A 500 1.41 7.80 6.80
C ILE A 500 2.02 9.09 7.35
N LEU A 501 1.72 9.44 8.61
CA LEU A 501 2.12 10.71 9.20
C LEU A 501 3.65 10.95 9.20
N PRO A 502 4.51 9.97 9.56
CA PRO A 502 5.96 10.17 9.51
C PRO A 502 6.47 10.38 8.08
N LEU A 503 5.79 9.84 7.06
CA LEU A 503 6.19 10.00 5.66
C LEU A 503 5.84 11.40 5.15
N LYS A 504 4.62 11.89 5.44
CA LYS A 504 4.19 13.25 5.06
C LYS A 504 5.05 14.33 5.70
N ILE A 505 5.38 14.19 6.99
CA ILE A 505 6.25 15.14 7.69
C ILE A 505 7.64 15.14 7.03
N LYS A 506 8.23 13.95 6.80
CA LYS A 506 9.54 13.82 6.15
C LYS A 506 9.57 14.46 4.76
N GLU A 507 8.55 14.21 3.94
CA GLU A 507 8.42 14.79 2.60
C GLU A 507 8.38 16.32 2.64
N LYS A 508 7.57 16.91 3.52
CA LYS A 508 7.46 18.37 3.64
C LYS A 508 8.78 19.01 4.09
N ILE A 509 9.47 18.41 5.05
CA ILE A 509 10.80 18.89 5.49
C ILE A 509 11.81 18.78 4.34
N ASN A 510 11.82 17.67 3.60
CA ASN A 510 12.67 17.48 2.41
C ASN A 510 12.41 18.53 1.32
N ASN A 511 11.18 19.04 1.23
CA ASN A 511 10.80 20.14 0.33
C ASN A 511 11.11 21.54 0.91
N GLY A 512 11.91 21.63 1.98
CA GLY A 512 12.38 22.89 2.57
C GLY A 512 11.41 23.54 3.55
N MET A 513 10.35 22.83 3.98
CA MET A 513 9.41 23.36 4.98
C MET A 513 10.01 23.29 6.39
N LYS A 514 9.80 24.35 7.19
CA LYS A 514 10.13 24.33 8.63
C LYS A 514 9.40 23.17 9.32
N ILE A 515 10.08 22.47 10.22
CA ILE A 515 9.56 21.27 10.88
C ILE A 515 8.22 21.49 11.59
N GLU A 516 8.02 22.60 12.30
CA GLU A 516 6.76 22.88 13.00
C GLU A 516 5.61 23.02 12.01
N LYS A 517 5.86 23.69 10.88
CA LYS A 517 4.88 23.84 9.81
C LYS A 517 4.65 22.52 9.08
N ALA A 518 5.70 21.73 8.85
CA ALA A 518 5.60 20.41 8.24
C ALA A 518 4.77 19.46 9.09
N ILE A 519 4.94 19.47 10.41
CA ILE A 519 4.12 18.73 11.37
C ILE A 519 2.67 19.23 11.27
N HIS A 520 2.43 20.53 11.49
CA HIS A 520 1.09 21.11 11.48
C HIS A 520 0.32 20.78 10.19
N ASP A 521 0.90 21.07 9.03
CA ASP A 521 0.24 20.86 7.73
C ASP A 521 0.00 19.37 7.47
N SER A 522 0.91 18.48 7.91
CA SER A 522 0.71 17.03 7.76
C SER A 522 -0.45 16.52 8.61
N PHE A 523 -0.65 17.06 9.82
CA PHE A 523 -1.77 16.70 10.69
C PHE A 523 -3.10 17.13 10.08
N VAL A 524 -3.22 18.40 9.70
CA VAL A 524 -4.47 18.97 9.17
C VAL A 524 -4.87 18.31 7.84
N GLU A 525 -3.91 18.14 6.92
CA GLU A 525 -4.17 17.49 5.62
C GLU A 525 -4.59 16.03 5.79
N LEU A 526 -3.86 15.26 6.60
CA LEU A 526 -4.17 13.84 6.81
C LEU A 526 -5.54 13.66 7.48
N HIS A 527 -5.89 14.50 8.45
CA HIS A 527 -7.22 14.46 9.04
C HIS A 527 -8.33 14.71 8.00
N HIS A 528 -8.19 15.72 7.15
CA HIS A 528 -9.17 15.99 6.09
C HIS A 528 -9.30 14.84 5.08
N GLU A 529 -8.19 14.18 4.75
CA GLU A 529 -8.20 12.96 3.93
C GLU A 529 -8.97 11.80 4.61
N MET A 530 -8.97 11.75 5.94
CA MET A 530 -9.63 10.70 6.73
C MET A 530 -11.14 10.89 6.90
N LEU A 531 -11.64 12.13 6.95
CA LEU A 531 -13.03 12.46 7.37
C LEU A 531 -14.15 11.67 6.68
N HIS A 532 -13.96 11.24 5.43
CA HIS A 532 -15.01 10.59 4.64
C HIS A 532 -15.11 9.08 4.86
N TRP A 533 -14.03 8.43 5.27
CA TRP A 533 -14.00 6.98 5.51
C TRP A 533 -13.81 6.63 6.99
N CYS A 534 -13.14 7.50 7.75
CA CYS A 534 -12.92 7.40 9.18
C CYS A 534 -14.09 8.09 9.93
N LEU A 535 -15.32 7.65 9.65
CA LEU A 535 -16.52 8.36 10.08
C LEU A 535 -16.87 8.12 11.56
N TYR A 536 -16.61 6.93 12.11
CA TYR A 536 -16.93 6.55 13.50
C TYR A 536 -15.74 5.98 14.27
N SER A 537 -14.54 6.15 13.71
CA SER A 537 -13.27 5.82 14.35
C SER A 537 -12.36 7.03 14.30
N GLY A 538 -11.38 7.06 15.19
CA GLY A 538 -10.41 8.13 15.27
C GLY A 538 -9.20 7.71 16.11
N THR A 539 -8.25 8.62 16.24
CA THR A 539 -7.05 8.37 17.05
C THR A 539 -6.41 9.65 17.57
N THR A 540 -5.82 9.57 18.76
CA THR A 540 -4.88 10.56 19.29
C THR A 540 -3.52 10.46 18.59
N ALA A 541 -2.62 11.39 18.88
CA ALA A 541 -1.22 11.27 18.52
C ALA A 541 -0.33 12.04 19.52
N VAL A 542 0.58 11.35 20.17
CA VAL A 542 1.72 11.97 20.87
C VAL A 542 3.02 11.56 20.20
N LEU A 543 3.82 12.55 19.77
CA LEU A 543 5.05 12.32 19.03
C LEU A 543 6.26 12.93 19.75
N ILE A 544 7.39 12.24 19.66
CA ILE A 544 8.73 12.73 19.97
C ILE A 544 9.58 12.59 18.71
N ILE A 545 10.05 13.71 18.17
CA ILE A 545 10.97 13.74 17.03
C ILE A 545 12.30 14.29 17.51
N ILE A 546 13.38 13.51 17.37
CA ILE A 546 14.72 13.90 17.82
C ILE A 546 15.59 14.12 16.59
N LEU A 547 16.09 15.34 16.41
CA LEU A 547 17.07 15.66 15.37
C LEU A 547 18.30 16.26 16.05
N GLY A 548 19.42 15.54 16.04
CA GLY A 548 20.61 15.90 16.81
C GLY A 548 20.33 15.86 18.32
N ASN A 549 20.38 17.03 18.96
CA ASN A 549 20.03 17.24 20.37
C ASN A 549 18.74 18.05 20.56
N PHE A 550 18.00 18.33 19.50
CA PHE A 550 16.71 19.00 19.58
C PHE A 550 15.58 17.98 19.57
N VAL A 551 14.59 18.20 20.43
CA VAL A 551 13.42 17.35 20.60
C VAL A 551 12.18 18.17 20.30
N TRP A 552 11.38 17.73 19.33
CA TRP A 552 10.03 18.23 19.11
C TRP A 552 9.04 17.29 19.77
N VAL A 553 8.15 17.88 20.55
CA VAL A 553 7.05 17.21 21.24
C VAL A 553 5.76 17.67 20.59
N VAL A 554 4.97 16.71 20.11
CA VAL A 554 3.71 16.98 19.42
C VAL A 554 2.59 16.28 20.16
N ASN A 555 1.51 16.99 20.52
CA ASN A 555 0.33 16.40 21.14
C ASN A 555 -0.95 16.69 20.36
N LEU A 556 -1.77 15.65 20.20
CA LEU A 556 -3.13 15.69 19.71
C LEU A 556 -3.96 14.67 20.50
N GLY A 557 -4.87 15.13 21.36
CA GLY A 557 -5.67 14.26 22.24
C GLY A 557 -5.13 14.18 23.66
N ASP A 558 -5.39 13.07 24.35
CA ASP A 558 -5.17 12.89 25.79
C ASP A 558 -4.10 11.86 26.18
N SER A 559 -3.41 11.27 25.19
CA SER A 559 -2.11 10.65 25.44
C SER A 559 -1.09 11.69 25.92
N ASN A 560 -0.07 11.26 26.66
CA ASN A 560 0.85 12.19 27.34
C ASN A 560 2.31 11.73 27.21
N ALA A 561 3.22 12.72 27.19
CA ALA A 561 4.66 12.53 27.22
C ALA A 561 5.30 13.24 28.42
N VAL A 562 6.24 12.57 29.09
CA VAL A 562 6.90 13.04 30.32
C VAL A 562 8.41 12.87 30.18
N LEU A 563 9.17 13.90 30.52
CA LEU A 563 10.63 13.89 30.60
C LEU A 563 11.07 13.67 32.05
N CYS A 564 12.04 12.78 32.26
CA CYS A 564 12.80 12.72 33.50
C CYS A 564 14.00 13.66 33.41
N ARG A 565 13.98 14.76 34.17
CA ARG A 565 15.06 15.75 34.25
C ARG A 565 15.53 15.87 35.70
N ASN A 566 16.82 15.61 35.94
CA ASN A 566 17.40 15.55 37.29
C ASN A 566 16.64 14.60 38.24
N GLY A 567 16.06 13.52 37.72
CA GLY A 567 15.24 12.58 38.51
C GLY A 567 13.81 13.05 38.79
N TYR A 568 13.37 14.20 38.28
CA TYR A 568 12.02 14.71 38.43
C TYR A 568 11.21 14.58 37.15
N ALA A 569 9.91 14.34 37.29
CA ALA A 569 8.96 14.36 36.18
C ALA A 569 8.71 15.79 35.69
N VAL A 570 8.81 15.97 34.37
CA VAL A 570 8.48 17.20 33.66
C VAL A 570 7.52 16.84 32.54
N GLY A 571 6.23 17.15 32.71
CA GLY A 571 5.22 16.98 31.67
C GLY A 571 5.58 17.78 30.41
N LEU A 572 5.65 17.10 29.27
CA LEU A 572 5.99 17.70 27.97
C LEU A 572 4.75 18.09 27.16
N THR A 573 3.60 17.51 27.50
CA THR A 573 2.32 17.71 26.82
C THR A 573 1.21 18.04 27.82
N THR A 574 0.10 18.59 27.32
CA THR A 574 -1.11 18.80 28.11
C THR A 574 -2.25 18.05 27.44
N PRO A 575 -2.90 17.08 28.13
CA PRO A 575 -4.05 16.37 27.58
C PRO A 575 -5.14 17.33 27.12
N GLN A 576 -5.73 17.05 25.96
CA GLN A 576 -6.75 17.92 25.33
C GLN A 576 -8.13 17.32 25.58
N LYS A 577 -8.69 17.62 26.75
CA LYS A 577 -9.98 17.10 27.21
C LYS A 577 -11.11 18.10 26.94
N PRO A 578 -12.34 17.65 26.58
CA PRO A 578 -13.46 18.54 26.26
C PRO A 578 -13.85 19.52 27.38
N ASN A 579 -13.58 19.20 28.64
CA ASN A 579 -13.88 20.08 29.78
C ASN A 579 -12.85 21.20 29.98
N ASP A 580 -11.70 21.15 29.29
CA ASP A 580 -10.69 22.19 29.41
C ASP A 580 -11.23 23.51 28.90
N LYS A 581 -10.97 24.60 29.63
CA LYS A 581 -11.64 25.89 29.40
C LYS A 581 -11.50 26.39 27.96
N GLU A 582 -10.31 26.31 27.39
CA GLU A 582 -10.04 26.75 26.01
C GLU A 582 -10.60 25.78 24.97
N GLU A 583 -10.54 24.47 25.23
CA GLU A 583 -11.10 23.45 24.32
C GLU A 583 -12.63 23.50 24.29
N LYS A 584 -13.27 23.64 25.44
CA LYS A 584 -14.71 23.83 25.55
C LYS A 584 -15.18 25.05 24.76
N LYS A 585 -14.46 26.18 24.91
CA LYS A 585 -14.74 27.39 24.15
C LYS A 585 -14.61 27.15 22.64
N ARG A 586 -13.53 26.51 22.19
CA ARG A 586 -13.31 26.14 20.77
C ARG A 586 -14.43 25.25 20.22
N ILE A 587 -14.86 24.25 21.00
CA ILE A 587 -15.95 23.32 20.64
C ILE A 587 -17.27 24.10 20.47
N GLU A 588 -17.60 24.98 21.41
CA GLU A 588 -18.83 25.79 21.39
C GLU A 588 -18.82 26.81 20.23
N GLU A 589 -17.69 27.45 19.96
CA GLU A 589 -17.50 28.36 18.82
C GLU A 589 -17.61 27.62 17.46
N SER A 590 -17.26 26.33 17.43
CA SER A 590 -17.40 25.47 16.25
C SER A 590 -18.81 24.89 16.08
N GLY A 591 -19.77 25.29 16.92
CA GLY A 591 -21.17 24.85 16.88
C GLY A 591 -21.45 23.51 17.58
N GLY A 592 -20.49 22.98 18.33
CA GLY A 592 -20.67 21.82 19.21
C GLY A 592 -21.07 22.21 20.64
N TYR A 593 -21.14 21.22 21.53
CA TYR A 593 -21.32 21.43 22.96
C TYR A 593 -20.57 20.37 23.75
N VAL A 594 -20.30 20.63 25.03
CA VAL A 594 -19.67 19.65 25.93
C VAL A 594 -20.70 19.20 26.96
N LYS A 595 -20.89 17.88 27.05
CA LYS A 595 -21.81 17.25 28.01
C LYS A 595 -21.12 16.04 28.63
N ASP A 596 -21.15 15.95 29.96
CA ASP A 596 -20.55 14.84 30.74
C ASP A 596 -19.08 14.55 30.36
N GLY A 597 -18.31 15.62 30.11
CA GLY A 597 -16.90 15.52 29.68
C GLY A 597 -16.68 15.06 28.24
N ARG A 598 -17.74 15.03 27.42
CA ARG A 598 -17.68 14.55 26.04
C ARG A 598 -18.15 15.60 25.03
N VAL A 599 -17.47 15.66 23.87
CA VAL A 599 -17.89 16.45 22.71
C VAL A 599 -19.20 15.91 22.18
N ASN A 600 -20.21 16.78 22.13
CA ASN A 600 -21.60 16.47 21.79
C ASN A 600 -22.18 15.27 22.59
N GLY A 601 -21.67 15.03 23.81
CA GLY A 601 -22.04 13.89 24.64
C GLY A 601 -21.50 12.53 24.15
N MET A 602 -20.63 12.50 23.14
CA MET A 602 -20.17 11.27 22.49
C MET A 602 -18.68 10.98 22.73
N LEU A 603 -17.77 11.88 22.35
CA LEU A 603 -16.33 11.62 22.32
C LEU A 603 -15.59 12.25 23.51
N ALA A 604 -14.69 11.50 24.15
CA ALA A 604 -14.01 11.93 25.39
C ALA A 604 -12.75 12.80 25.16
N VAL A 605 -12.31 12.96 23.91
CA VAL A 605 -11.21 13.84 23.50
C VAL A 605 -11.72 15.05 22.72
N SER A 606 -11.06 16.19 22.87
CA SER A 606 -11.41 17.42 22.13
C SER A 606 -10.67 17.57 20.81
N ARG A 607 -9.61 16.80 20.59
CA ARG A 607 -8.81 16.80 19.35
C ARG A 607 -8.39 15.36 19.00
N ALA A 608 -8.48 15.01 17.72
CA ALA A 608 -8.15 13.69 17.20
C ALA A 608 -8.07 13.71 15.67
N PHE A 609 -7.43 12.68 15.09
CA PHE A 609 -7.62 12.31 13.70
C PHE A 609 -8.93 11.54 13.51
N GLY A 610 -9.58 11.66 12.35
CA GLY A 610 -10.82 10.93 12.05
C GLY A 610 -12.06 11.59 12.65
N ASP A 611 -12.95 10.79 13.25
CA ASP A 611 -14.20 11.23 13.88
C ASP A 611 -15.11 12.06 12.96
N GLY A 612 -15.21 11.66 11.69
CA GLY A 612 -15.87 12.49 10.67
C GLY A 612 -17.34 12.79 10.93
N TYR A 613 -18.03 11.99 11.76
CA TYR A 613 -19.38 12.28 12.22
C TYR A 613 -19.50 13.59 13.03
N LEU A 614 -18.42 14.04 13.68
CA LEU A 614 -18.35 15.31 14.43
C LEU A 614 -17.94 16.51 13.57
N LYS A 615 -17.59 16.28 12.29
CA LYS A 615 -17.21 17.32 11.32
C LYS A 615 -16.20 18.29 11.92
N ASN A 616 -16.48 19.60 11.88
CA ASN A 616 -15.57 20.66 12.28
C ASN A 616 -15.47 20.86 13.81
N VAL A 617 -16.23 20.09 14.60
CA VAL A 617 -16.21 20.21 16.07
C VAL A 617 -14.95 19.57 16.65
N ILE A 618 -14.52 18.45 16.08
CA ILE A 618 -13.22 17.83 16.39
C ILE A 618 -12.12 18.54 15.59
N SER A 619 -10.96 18.78 16.21
CA SER A 619 -9.83 19.43 15.54
C SER A 619 -8.64 18.47 15.45
N ALA A 620 -7.89 18.55 14.35
CA ALA A 620 -6.61 17.88 14.20
C ALA A 620 -5.41 18.85 14.31
N GLU A 621 -5.63 20.07 14.81
CA GLU A 621 -4.53 21.01 15.05
C GLU A 621 -3.67 20.56 16.25
N PRO A 622 -2.40 20.17 16.05
CA PRO A 622 -1.56 19.69 17.13
C PRO A 622 -0.98 20.83 17.97
N GLN A 623 -0.71 20.55 19.24
CA GLN A 623 0.18 21.37 20.05
C GLN A 623 1.63 20.94 19.79
N ILE A 624 2.49 21.88 19.40
CA ILE A 624 3.89 21.61 19.06
C ILE A 624 4.79 22.42 19.99
N ASN A 625 5.64 21.73 20.75
CA ASN A 625 6.68 22.31 21.58
C ASN A 625 8.04 21.77 21.14
N ASN A 626 9.13 22.46 21.47
CA ASN A 626 10.48 21.93 21.31
C ASN A 626 11.41 22.37 22.43
N PHE A 627 12.46 21.58 22.65
CA PHE A 627 13.53 21.91 23.57
C PHE A 627 14.83 21.23 23.15
N GLN A 628 15.94 21.71 23.71
CA GLN A 628 17.26 21.10 23.53
C GLN A 628 17.58 20.18 24.69
N LEU A 629 18.10 18.99 24.39
CA LEU A 629 18.58 18.03 25.37
C LEU A 629 19.77 18.59 26.15
N SER A 630 19.82 18.25 27.43
CA SER A 630 20.89 18.57 28.35
C SER A 630 21.37 17.31 29.07
N SER A 631 22.53 17.38 29.72
CA SER A 631 23.04 16.26 30.55
C SER A 631 22.18 15.95 31.78
N ALA A 632 21.17 16.79 32.08
CA ALA A 632 20.20 16.53 33.14
C ALA A 632 19.05 15.61 32.68
N ASP A 633 18.91 15.37 31.38
CA ASP A 633 17.80 14.61 30.80
C ASP A 633 18.15 13.13 30.77
N SER A 634 17.36 12.31 31.47
CA SER A 634 17.64 10.88 31.63
C SER A 634 16.85 10.02 30.65
N PHE A 635 15.54 10.24 30.54
CA PHE A 635 14.67 9.51 29.62
C PHE A 635 13.36 10.25 29.36
N ILE A 636 12.69 9.91 28.26
CA ILE A 636 11.32 10.35 27.93
C ILE A 636 10.39 9.14 27.94
N ILE A 637 9.20 9.32 28.52
CA ILE A 637 8.09 8.36 28.52
C ILE A 637 6.98 8.91 27.63
N LEU A 638 6.50 8.14 26.66
CA LEU A 638 5.23 8.38 25.97
C LEU A 638 4.28 7.26 26.39
N ALA A 639 3.03 7.58 26.77
CA ALA A 639 2.02 6.57 27.03
C ALA A 639 0.59 7.04 26.69
N CYS A 640 -0.31 6.09 26.45
CA CYS A 640 -1.76 6.35 26.32
C CYS A 640 -2.42 6.62 27.66
N ASP A 641 -3.70 7.00 27.63
CA ASP A 641 -4.49 7.28 28.84
C ASP A 641 -4.62 6.05 29.76
N GLY A 642 -4.54 4.83 29.22
CA GLY A 642 -4.52 3.59 30.00
C GLY A 642 -3.38 3.48 31.00
N VAL A 643 -2.32 4.30 30.88
CA VAL A 643 -1.32 4.53 31.94
C VAL A 643 -1.70 5.74 32.79
N TRP A 644 -1.95 6.88 32.17
CA TRP A 644 -2.07 8.18 32.86
C TRP A 644 -3.35 8.35 33.68
N ASP A 645 -4.39 7.57 33.41
CA ASP A 645 -5.62 7.56 34.20
C ASP A 645 -5.45 6.85 35.55
N VAL A 646 -4.40 6.04 35.72
CA VAL A 646 -4.16 5.24 36.94
C VAL A 646 -2.80 5.51 37.60
N LEU A 647 -1.85 6.13 36.89
CA LEU A 647 -0.51 6.46 37.40
C LEU A 647 -0.20 7.95 37.21
N SER A 648 0.41 8.56 38.23
CA SER A 648 0.95 9.92 38.13
C SER A 648 2.27 9.95 37.35
N GLU A 649 2.62 11.12 36.82
CA GLU A 649 3.88 11.35 36.12
C GLU A 649 5.09 11.02 37.00
N GLU A 650 5.05 11.39 38.28
CA GLU A 650 6.10 11.11 39.26
C GLU A 650 6.24 9.61 39.51
N LYS A 651 5.13 8.89 39.62
CA LYS A 651 5.17 7.45 39.83
C LYS A 651 5.73 6.71 38.61
N ALA A 652 5.36 7.15 37.40
CA ALA A 652 5.92 6.61 36.18
C ALA A 652 7.43 6.83 36.10
N VAL A 653 7.91 8.04 36.40
CA VAL A 653 9.35 8.35 36.45
C VAL A 653 10.08 7.51 37.52
N GLU A 654 9.50 7.31 38.70
CA GLU A 654 10.06 6.45 39.75
C GLU A 654 10.25 5.00 39.26
N ILE A 655 9.23 4.43 38.60
CA ILE A 655 9.26 3.05 38.08
C ILE A 655 10.35 2.90 37.03
N VAL A 656 10.43 3.84 36.09
CA VAL A 656 11.38 3.79 34.98
C VAL A 656 12.81 4.03 35.47
N SER A 657 13.01 4.94 36.43
CA SER A 657 14.33 5.20 37.05
C SER A 657 14.90 3.98 37.77
N GLY A 658 14.03 3.04 38.20
CA GLY A 658 14.44 1.80 38.85
C GLY A 658 14.96 0.71 37.90
N GLU A 659 14.96 0.94 36.58
CA GLU A 659 15.32 -0.05 35.56
C GLU A 659 16.42 0.49 34.63
N ILE A 660 17.44 -0.34 34.38
CA ILE A 660 18.57 0.02 33.49
C ILE A 660 18.26 -0.32 32.03
N ASP A 661 17.40 -1.31 31.82
CA ASP A 661 16.98 -1.79 30.50
C ASP A 661 15.66 -1.12 30.13
N PRO A 662 15.62 -0.25 29.09
CA PRO A 662 14.41 0.49 28.73
C PRO A 662 13.26 -0.44 28.35
N GLN A 663 13.55 -1.64 27.82
CA GLN A 663 12.51 -2.61 27.47
C GLN A 663 11.87 -3.26 28.70
N LYS A 664 12.64 -3.44 29.80
CA LYS A 664 12.10 -3.87 31.10
C LYS A 664 11.34 -2.74 31.77
N ALA A 665 11.86 -1.52 31.71
CA ALA A 665 11.20 -0.33 32.21
C ALA A 665 9.80 -0.17 31.59
N ALA A 666 9.68 -0.30 30.26
CA ALA A 666 8.41 -0.15 29.56
C ALA A 666 7.39 -1.22 29.98
N LYS A 667 7.83 -2.49 30.09
CA LYS A 667 6.98 -3.59 30.55
C LYS A 667 6.52 -3.37 31.99
N ARG A 668 7.44 -2.95 32.87
CA ARG A 668 7.14 -2.71 34.29
C ARG A 668 6.13 -1.56 34.46
N LEU A 669 6.29 -0.47 33.72
CA LEU A 669 5.34 0.64 33.74
C LEU A 669 3.95 0.22 33.25
N ARG A 670 3.88 -0.49 32.13
CA ARG A 670 2.63 -1.05 31.60
C ARG A 670 1.95 -2.01 32.59
N ASP A 671 2.71 -2.94 33.17
CA ASP A 671 2.19 -3.95 34.09
C ASP A 671 1.73 -3.31 35.41
N GLU A 672 2.38 -2.23 35.86
CA GLU A 672 1.93 -1.45 37.00
C GLU A 672 0.61 -0.72 36.70
N ALA A 673 0.45 -0.11 35.53
CA ALA A 673 -0.84 0.49 35.15
C ALA A 673 -1.98 -0.55 35.15
N TYR A 674 -1.69 -1.75 34.65
CA TYR A 674 -2.66 -2.86 34.70
C TYR A 674 -2.99 -3.29 36.13
N SER A 675 -1.97 -3.36 37.01
CA SER A 675 -2.13 -3.76 38.42
C SER A 675 -2.94 -2.74 39.22
N GLN A 676 -2.78 -1.44 38.92
CA GLN A 676 -3.56 -0.33 39.49
C GLN A 676 -4.99 -0.26 38.96
N GLY A 677 -5.38 -1.18 38.09
CA GLY A 677 -6.78 -1.37 37.71
C GLY A 677 -7.18 -0.72 36.39
N SER A 678 -6.23 -0.31 35.56
CA SER A 678 -6.52 0.22 34.22
C SER A 678 -7.42 -0.74 33.44
N THR A 679 -8.46 -0.18 32.84
CA THR A 679 -9.45 -0.90 32.03
C THR A 679 -9.21 -0.76 30.54
N ASP A 680 -8.24 0.09 30.14
CA ASP A 680 -8.01 0.40 28.74
C ASP A 680 -6.90 -0.44 28.09
N ASN A 681 -6.63 -0.17 26.82
CA ASN A 681 -5.35 -0.49 26.22
C ASN A 681 -4.23 0.25 26.96
N ILE A 682 -3.06 -0.37 27.08
CA ILE A 682 -1.94 0.20 27.83
C ILE A 682 -0.69 0.09 26.97
N SER A 683 -0.22 1.23 26.50
CA SER A 683 0.87 1.35 25.53
C SER A 683 1.88 2.39 26.00
N VAL A 684 3.15 2.04 25.91
CA VAL A 684 4.27 2.80 26.47
C VAL A 684 5.47 2.75 25.52
N ILE A 685 6.11 3.90 25.28
CA ILE A 685 7.46 4.02 24.70
C ILE A 685 8.34 4.72 25.74
N ILE A 686 9.56 4.22 25.91
CA ILE A 686 10.58 4.80 26.78
C ILE A 686 11.86 4.99 25.97
N ILE A 687 12.38 6.21 26.00
CA ILE A 687 13.58 6.62 25.27
C ILE A 687 14.63 7.03 26.31
N PHE A 688 15.67 6.23 26.51
CA PHE A 688 16.78 6.60 27.40
C PHE A 688 17.76 7.53 26.64
N LEU A 689 18.10 8.64 27.28
CA LEU A 689 18.83 9.77 26.72
C LEU A 689 20.32 9.79 27.12
N ASP A 690 20.88 8.62 27.47
CA ASP A 690 22.21 8.47 28.04
C ASP A 690 23.32 8.01 27.08
#